data_AF-A0A930FMS8-F1
#
_entry.id   AF-A0A930FMS8-F1
#
_cell.length_a   1.000
_cell.length_b   1.000
_cell.length_c   1.000
_cell.angle_alpha   90.00
_cell.angle_beta   90.00
_cell.angle_gamma   90.00
#
_symmetry.space_group_name_H-M   'P 1'
#
loop_
_entity.id
_entity.type
_entity.pdbx_description
1 polymer ?
#
loop_
_entity_poly.entity_id
_entity_poly.type
_entity_poly.pdbx_seq_one_letter_code
_entity_poly.pdbx_strand_id
1 'polypeptide(L)'
;MWELFSTNSDTAGFRLQYMEVLNWGTFHKEIVRIAPQGNNSLLTGANASGKSTYIDALLTLLVPIHNKRFYNQSSGVEKRGDRTEESYVLGYYGNILKEGASSTTTQMLRDKRDTYSIILASFSSTTQQTVTLFQLRWFSGQDLKKSYGIAHRPLEIAKDFPKFDSHGDWKKLLEAKYNYDKSKRKQVEFFSGPKDYQSAMRSLFGMRSENAFSLFNQMVGVKVLDDLDDFISTHMLDKWDSEERYEELRTSFFTLTEANDNIEKAKLQVEMLTPICEHITILQQATEQSRQLAQLQSESVYGFAQKYVSLATDEIAEQTAILEEVKQHNVALQDQDEALDTKRLDLEQDIRNDAVGKQIETLKKEKKENLLAKEERMRNAEQYNRIVASLELNSDPDEEIFKANKEEAQLLFKKIRSEEFLQEDNCRKLVNENEEIVRQMDALRENIEILRRNKNNISGREVAIRDEILSAVGATKEEIPFIGELIKVKESEGAWEYAIEKVLHHTALHLVIPPKFYSKVNAYVNTHNLKGRIRYYKYEQVPPKIFQQPRQEQRLLLDKIEIKLKHPYSLWVEYLIENQHNFVCVEELSEFEQFAEMALTPKGLVKYRKGKHEKDDRETTAKRSNYVLGWDNKEKLSELSKELVCLQDIKKKKDTTLKELQLKREELRSKQIIIGLFFQAIDM
;
A
#
# COMPACT_ATOMS: atom_id res chain seq x y z
N MET A 1 27.86 13.91 45.67
CA MET A 1 28.93 14.69 45.01
C MET A 1 30.23 14.17 45.58
N TRP A 2 31.05 13.52 44.75
CA TRP A 2 32.26 12.83 45.21
C TRP A 2 33.39 13.86 45.29
N GLU A 3 33.86 14.19 46.49
CA GLU A 3 35.11 14.95 46.65
C GLU A 3 36.30 14.02 46.40
N LEU A 4 36.53 13.70 45.14
CA LEU A 4 37.69 12.91 44.70
C LEU A 4 38.99 13.72 44.70
N PHE A 5 38.91 15.03 44.94
CA PHE A 5 40.06 15.94 44.94
C PHE A 5 39.91 17.03 46.03
N SER A 6 39.96 16.65 47.30
CA SER A 6 40.24 17.63 48.37
C SER A 6 41.72 17.99 48.32
N THR A 7 42.06 19.28 48.39
CA THR A 7 43.44 19.81 48.32
C THR A 7 44.34 19.41 49.50
N ASN A 8 43.79 18.79 50.55
CA ASN A 8 44.56 18.00 51.51
C ASN A 8 44.59 16.52 51.07
N SER A 9 45.66 16.13 50.37
CA SER A 9 45.93 14.74 49.93
C SER A 9 45.91 13.72 51.07
N ASP A 10 46.14 14.19 52.30
CA ASP A 10 46.32 13.35 53.48
C ASP A 10 45.02 12.82 54.06
N THR A 11 43.83 13.19 53.57
CA THR A 11 42.54 12.71 54.11
C THR A 11 41.49 12.25 53.09
N ALA A 12 41.71 12.40 51.79
CA ALA A 12 40.71 12.07 50.78
C ALA A 12 40.42 10.57 50.64
N GLY A 13 39.19 10.22 50.22
CA GLY A 13 38.76 8.86 49.88
C GLY A 13 38.27 8.00 51.05
N PHE A 14 38.08 6.71 50.79
CA PHE A 14 37.71 5.72 51.82
C PHE A 14 38.96 5.10 52.43
N ARG A 15 39.01 5.05 53.78
CA ARG A 15 40.20 4.59 54.52
C ARG A 15 39.85 3.43 55.43
N LEU A 16 40.75 2.44 55.49
CA LEU A 16 40.57 1.24 56.30
C LEU A 16 40.55 1.60 57.80
N GLN A 17 39.41 1.41 58.43
CA GLN A 17 39.23 1.65 59.86
C GLN A 17 39.66 0.43 60.68
N TYR A 18 39.16 -0.74 60.29
CA TYR A 18 39.56 -2.01 60.87
C TYR A 18 39.27 -3.15 59.92
N MET A 19 39.97 -4.25 60.12
CA MET A 19 39.75 -5.51 59.45
C MET A 19 39.73 -6.65 60.47
N GLU A 20 38.79 -7.56 60.29
CA GLU A 20 38.59 -8.75 61.12
C GLU A 20 38.66 -9.99 60.25
N VAL A 21 39.39 -10.99 60.73
CA VAL A 21 39.60 -12.25 60.03
C VAL A 21 39.35 -13.41 60.98
N LEU A 22 38.56 -14.37 60.52
CA LEU A 22 38.28 -15.63 61.21
C LEU A 22 38.60 -16.81 60.28
N ASN A 23 39.33 -17.80 60.81
CA ASN A 23 39.61 -19.06 60.13
C ASN A 23 40.26 -18.91 58.73
N TRP A 24 41.27 -18.04 58.62
CA TRP A 24 41.98 -17.78 57.37
C TRP A 24 43.49 -17.98 57.52
N GLY A 25 44.09 -18.78 56.64
CA GLY A 25 45.46 -19.25 56.74
C GLY A 25 45.74 -19.84 58.12
N THR A 26 46.77 -19.32 58.79
CA THR A 26 47.20 -19.75 60.14
C THR A 26 46.28 -19.26 61.27
N PHE A 27 45.38 -18.30 61.04
CA PHE A 27 44.49 -17.76 62.08
C PHE A 27 43.32 -18.70 62.37
N HIS A 28 43.32 -19.45 63.48
CA HIS A 28 42.36 -20.52 63.76
C HIS A 28 41.54 -20.26 65.02
N LYS A 29 40.21 -20.42 64.94
CA LYS A 29 39.21 -20.31 66.03
C LYS A 29 39.14 -18.97 66.78
N GLU A 30 39.99 -18.01 66.47
CA GLU A 30 39.99 -16.67 67.05
C GLU A 30 39.72 -15.60 65.99
N ILE A 31 39.02 -14.54 66.39
CA ILE A 31 38.79 -13.37 65.55
C ILE A 31 39.98 -12.43 65.72
N VAL A 32 40.79 -12.29 64.66
CA VAL A 32 41.94 -11.40 64.66
C VAL A 32 41.52 -10.05 64.08
N ARG A 33 41.57 -9.00 64.91
CA ARG A 33 41.25 -7.62 64.53
C ARG A 33 42.51 -6.77 64.48
N ILE A 34 42.72 -6.06 63.37
CA ILE A 34 43.69 -4.97 63.28
C ILE A 34 42.92 -3.70 62.91
N ALA A 35 43.16 -2.61 63.63
CA ALA A 35 42.44 -1.35 63.47
C ALA A 35 43.41 -0.19 63.14
N PRO A 36 43.71 0.04 61.85
CA PRO A 36 44.51 1.19 61.42
C PRO A 36 43.84 2.55 61.70
N GLN A 37 42.51 2.56 61.91
CA GLN A 37 41.71 3.77 62.17
C GLN A 37 41.87 4.84 61.09
N GLY A 38 42.09 4.43 59.84
CA GLY A 38 42.32 5.33 58.71
C GLY A 38 43.73 5.92 58.62
N ASN A 39 44.66 5.53 59.51
CA ASN A 39 46.06 5.98 59.52
C ASN A 39 47.00 4.97 58.84
N ASN A 40 48.20 5.44 58.47
CA ASN A 40 49.28 4.57 58.00
C ASN A 40 49.73 3.64 59.13
N SER A 41 49.77 2.34 58.86
CA SER A 41 50.11 1.31 59.87
C SER A 41 51.23 0.41 59.35
N LEU A 42 52.26 0.20 60.16
CA LEU A 42 53.35 -0.72 59.87
C LEU A 42 53.08 -2.09 60.52
N LEU A 43 52.97 -3.14 59.69
CA LEU A 43 52.77 -4.51 60.17
C LEU A 43 54.13 -5.22 60.31
N THR A 44 54.60 -5.39 61.54
CA THR A 44 55.87 -6.07 61.88
C THR A 44 55.66 -7.32 62.74
N GLY A 45 56.65 -8.23 62.76
CA GLY A 45 56.58 -9.51 63.48
C GLY A 45 57.62 -10.51 63.00
N ALA A 46 57.72 -11.69 63.62
CA ALA A 46 58.62 -12.75 63.18
C ALA A 46 58.22 -13.36 61.82
N ASN A 47 59.12 -14.10 61.18
CA ASN A 47 58.75 -14.89 59.99
C ASN A 47 57.70 -15.94 60.37
N ALA A 48 56.76 -16.21 59.47
CA ALA A 48 55.59 -17.07 59.68
C ALA A 48 54.56 -16.58 60.73
N SER A 49 54.65 -15.34 61.22
CA SER A 49 53.67 -14.77 62.18
C SER A 49 52.31 -14.37 61.55
N GLY A 50 52.04 -14.76 60.30
CA GLY A 50 50.77 -14.49 59.62
C GLY A 50 50.64 -13.11 58.94
N LYS A 51 51.72 -12.32 58.84
CA LYS A 51 51.68 -10.96 58.24
C LYS A 51 51.19 -10.96 56.78
N SER A 52 51.86 -11.74 55.92
CA SER A 52 51.46 -11.88 54.51
C SER A 52 50.08 -12.51 54.38
N THR A 53 49.74 -13.46 55.25
CA THR A 53 48.40 -14.09 55.32
C THR A 53 47.29 -13.06 55.58
N TYR A 54 47.55 -12.06 56.42
CA TYR A 54 46.61 -10.99 56.71
C TYR A 54 46.44 -10.03 55.53
N ILE A 55 47.55 -9.67 54.85
CA ILE A 55 47.49 -8.84 53.63
C ILE A 55 46.79 -9.58 52.49
N ASP A 56 47.04 -10.89 52.33
CA ASP A 56 46.36 -11.75 51.36
C ASP A 56 44.84 -11.82 51.63
N ALA A 57 44.42 -11.72 52.89
CA ALA A 57 43.00 -11.62 53.24
C ALA A 57 42.39 -10.28 52.78
N LEU A 58 43.12 -9.17 52.93
CA LEU A 58 42.67 -7.85 52.45
C LEU A 58 42.60 -7.83 50.92
N LEU A 59 43.60 -8.37 50.24
CA LEU A 59 43.62 -8.54 48.79
C LEU A 59 42.44 -9.40 48.32
N THR A 60 42.10 -10.44 49.08
CA THR A 60 40.94 -11.30 48.81
C THR A 60 39.62 -10.54 48.86
N LEU A 61 39.51 -9.62 49.80
CA LEU A 61 38.33 -8.80 49.98
C LEU A 61 38.14 -7.77 48.86
N LEU A 62 39.23 -7.16 48.40
CA LEU A 62 39.25 -6.09 47.38
C LEU A 62 39.33 -6.61 45.94
N VAL A 63 39.89 -7.78 45.68
CA VAL A 63 40.04 -8.35 44.33
C VAL A 63 39.25 -9.66 44.26
N PRO A 64 37.91 -9.62 44.18
CA PRO A 64 37.04 -10.78 44.38
C PRO A 64 37.15 -11.85 43.27
N ILE A 65 37.59 -11.49 42.07
CA ILE A 65 37.75 -12.43 40.97
C ILE A 65 39.07 -13.21 41.11
N HIS A 66 38.95 -14.53 41.27
CA HIS A 66 40.07 -15.43 41.57
C HIS A 66 41.20 -15.43 40.53
N ASN A 67 40.90 -15.34 39.23
CA ASN A 67 41.90 -15.39 38.15
C ASN A 67 42.73 -14.09 38.03
N LYS A 68 42.29 -13.01 38.68
CA LYS A 68 43.01 -11.74 38.76
C LYS A 68 43.82 -11.59 40.06
N ARG A 69 43.85 -12.62 40.92
CA ARG A 69 44.50 -12.59 42.23
C ARG A 69 45.65 -13.61 42.30
N PHE A 70 46.79 -13.20 42.85
CA PHE A 70 47.88 -14.12 43.15
C PHE A 70 48.31 -13.97 44.62
N TYR A 71 48.37 -15.08 45.34
CA TYR A 71 48.74 -15.09 46.75
C TYR A 71 50.24 -15.17 46.99
N ASN A 72 50.66 -14.77 48.19
CA ASN A 72 52.02 -14.95 48.69
C ASN A 72 53.12 -14.18 47.92
N GLN A 73 52.73 -13.14 47.15
CA GLN A 73 53.66 -12.33 46.35
C GLN A 73 54.72 -11.60 47.19
N SER A 74 54.41 -11.29 48.45
CA SER A 74 55.30 -10.58 49.38
C SER A 74 56.47 -11.40 49.93
N SER A 75 56.57 -12.70 49.59
CA SER A 75 57.60 -13.61 50.12
C SER A 75 58.78 -13.87 49.17
N GLY A 76 58.80 -13.23 47.99
CA GLY A 76 59.96 -13.19 47.08
C GLY A 76 60.32 -14.49 46.33
N VAL A 77 59.65 -15.61 46.60
CA VAL A 77 59.88 -16.89 45.91
C VAL A 77 58.76 -17.18 44.92
N GLU A 78 59.08 -17.14 43.63
CA GLU A 78 58.14 -17.41 42.54
C GLU A 78 57.87 -18.92 42.39
N LYS A 79 56.73 -19.38 42.89
CA LYS A 79 56.02 -20.51 42.30
C LYS A 79 54.55 -20.13 42.12
N ARG A 80 54.13 -19.91 40.87
CA ARG A 80 52.70 -19.81 40.53
C ARG A 80 52.01 -21.10 40.98
N GLY A 81 51.05 -20.99 41.91
CA GLY A 81 50.16 -22.10 42.29
C GLY A 81 50.39 -22.75 43.66
N ASP A 82 51.36 -22.31 44.46
CA ASP A 82 51.66 -22.96 45.76
C ASP A 82 50.56 -22.75 46.83
N ARG A 83 49.76 -21.68 46.73
CA ARG A 83 48.65 -21.39 47.66
C ARG A 83 47.38 -20.95 46.91
N THR A 84 46.28 -21.66 47.17
CA THR A 84 44.94 -21.41 46.63
C THR A 84 43.99 -20.88 47.71
N GLU A 85 42.82 -20.36 47.35
CA GLU A 85 41.82 -19.95 48.35
C GLU A 85 41.47 -21.08 49.32
N GLU A 86 41.40 -22.31 48.83
CA GLU A 86 41.16 -23.51 49.65
C GLU A 86 42.28 -23.73 50.67
N SER A 87 43.54 -23.53 50.28
CA SER A 87 44.69 -23.66 51.19
C SER A 87 44.64 -22.65 52.34
N TYR A 88 44.12 -21.44 52.10
CA TYR A 88 43.91 -20.45 53.17
C TYR A 88 42.73 -20.82 54.07
N VAL A 89 41.58 -21.23 53.52
CA VAL A 89 40.42 -21.63 54.34
C VAL A 89 40.72 -22.86 55.20
N LEU A 90 41.45 -23.83 54.67
CA LEU A 90 41.83 -25.07 55.38
C LEU A 90 43.09 -24.90 56.24
N GLY A 91 43.83 -23.80 56.05
CA GLY A 91 45.01 -23.44 56.85
C GLY A 91 46.18 -24.38 56.64
N TYR A 92 46.69 -24.49 55.41
CA TYR A 92 47.85 -25.33 55.10
C TYR A 92 49.12 -24.73 55.70
N TYR A 93 49.86 -25.51 56.49
CA TYR A 93 51.04 -25.01 57.22
C TYR A 93 52.30 -25.87 57.11
N GLY A 94 52.21 -27.07 56.54
CA GLY A 94 53.36 -27.97 56.37
C GLY A 94 53.05 -29.18 55.49
N ASN A 95 54.07 -29.90 55.07
CA ASN A 95 53.96 -31.17 54.34
C ASN A 95 54.72 -32.25 55.13
N ILE A 96 54.10 -33.39 55.40
CA ILE A 96 54.76 -34.55 56.00
C ILE A 96 54.88 -35.66 54.96
N LEU A 97 56.08 -36.24 54.87
CA LEU A 97 56.35 -37.49 54.16
C LEU A 97 56.38 -38.60 55.21
N LYS A 98 55.38 -39.49 55.20
CA LYS A 98 55.39 -40.68 56.08
C LYS A 98 56.36 -41.71 55.49
N GLU A 99 57.17 -42.36 56.34
CA GLU A 99 58.06 -43.43 55.89
C GLU A 99 57.25 -44.54 55.21
N GLY A 100 57.56 -44.80 53.93
CA GLY A 100 56.87 -45.78 53.09
C GLY A 100 55.84 -45.22 52.09
N ALA A 101 55.57 -43.91 52.07
CA ALA A 101 54.67 -43.28 51.09
C ALA A 101 55.42 -42.56 49.95
N SER A 102 55.00 -42.75 48.69
CA SER A 102 55.61 -42.11 47.51
C SER A 102 55.22 -40.64 47.30
N SER A 103 54.36 -40.05 48.14
CA SER A 103 53.95 -38.64 48.03
C SER A 103 53.80 -37.97 49.41
N THR A 104 54.10 -36.67 49.45
CA THR A 104 53.93 -35.82 50.64
C THR A 104 52.45 -35.56 50.93
N THR A 105 52.02 -35.76 52.17
CA THR A 105 50.69 -35.35 52.64
C THR A 105 50.74 -33.96 53.25
N THR A 106 49.91 -33.04 52.76
CA THR A 106 49.81 -31.67 53.27
C THR A 106 49.04 -31.65 54.60
N GLN A 107 49.61 -30.99 55.61
CA GLN A 107 48.98 -30.77 56.90
C GLN A 107 48.04 -29.57 56.84
N MET A 108 46.84 -29.76 57.38
CA MET A 108 45.73 -28.80 57.35
C MET A 108 45.31 -28.51 58.79
N LEU A 109 45.06 -27.25 59.13
CA LEU A 109 44.54 -26.86 60.44
C LEU A 109 43.04 -27.13 60.59
N ARG A 110 42.32 -27.30 59.47
CA ARG A 110 40.86 -27.41 59.44
C ARG A 110 40.41 -28.43 58.40
N ASP A 111 39.31 -29.12 58.70
CA ASP A 111 38.67 -30.10 57.82
C ASP A 111 37.52 -29.48 57.03
N LYS A 112 37.20 -30.07 55.86
CA LYS A 112 36.11 -29.59 54.99
C LYS A 112 34.68 -29.74 55.57
N ARG A 113 34.48 -30.43 56.71
CA ARG A 113 33.14 -30.77 57.21
C ARG A 113 32.46 -29.67 58.03
N ASP A 114 33.23 -28.89 58.78
CA ASP A 114 32.69 -27.85 59.69
C ASP A 114 33.62 -26.63 59.75
N THR A 115 34.02 -26.14 58.57
CA THR A 115 34.91 -24.99 58.44
C THR A 115 34.26 -23.90 57.61
N TYR A 116 34.24 -22.71 58.20
CA TYR A 116 33.92 -21.47 57.51
C TYR A 116 34.97 -20.42 57.85
N SER A 117 35.26 -19.55 56.89
CA SER A 117 36.13 -18.39 57.02
C SER A 117 35.35 -17.13 56.74
N ILE A 118 35.58 -16.10 57.56
CA ILE A 118 34.97 -14.79 57.43
C ILE A 118 36.09 -13.76 57.34
N ILE A 119 36.05 -12.95 56.29
CA ILE A 119 36.93 -11.80 56.10
C ILE A 119 36.05 -10.57 56.04
N LEU A 120 36.33 -9.58 56.88
CA LEU A 120 35.55 -8.36 56.99
C LEU A 120 36.48 -7.15 57.10
N ALA A 121 36.23 -6.08 56.35
CA ALA A 121 36.94 -4.82 56.51
C ALA A 121 36.00 -3.63 56.40
N SER A 122 36.11 -2.71 57.36
CA SER A 122 35.33 -1.49 57.41
C SER A 122 36.16 -0.30 56.96
N PHE A 123 35.61 0.47 56.03
CA PHE A 123 36.20 1.69 55.48
C PHE A 123 35.33 2.89 55.85
N SER A 124 35.96 4.03 56.15
CA SER A 124 35.25 5.28 56.40
C SER A 124 35.82 6.40 55.54
N SER A 125 34.96 7.28 55.03
CA SER A 125 35.31 8.50 54.31
C SER A 125 35.32 9.71 55.24
N THR A 126 35.99 10.79 54.85
CA THR A 126 35.91 12.11 55.51
C THR A 126 34.50 12.65 55.65
N THR A 127 33.59 12.23 54.77
CA THR A 127 32.15 12.53 54.82
C THR A 127 31.37 11.66 55.83
N GLN A 128 32.08 10.91 56.69
CA GLN A 128 31.55 9.92 57.65
C GLN A 128 30.74 8.76 57.05
N GLN A 129 30.74 8.61 55.72
CA GLN A 129 30.18 7.42 55.08
C GLN A 129 31.01 6.20 55.46
N THR A 130 30.35 5.16 55.97
CA THR A 130 31.01 3.92 56.38
C THR A 130 30.57 2.78 55.47
N VAL A 131 31.54 2.08 54.89
CA VAL A 131 31.30 0.92 54.02
C VAL A 131 32.09 -0.26 54.58
N THR A 132 31.38 -1.31 54.97
CA THR A 132 31.98 -2.57 55.40
C THR A 132 31.84 -3.61 54.30
N LEU A 133 32.98 -4.10 53.82
CA LEU A 133 33.07 -5.21 52.89
C LEU A 133 33.22 -6.50 53.69
N PHE A 134 32.48 -7.55 53.32
CA PHE A 134 32.68 -8.85 53.94
C PHE A 134 32.49 -10.00 52.94
N GLN A 135 33.24 -11.08 53.18
CA GLN A 135 33.20 -12.29 52.38
C GLN A 135 33.21 -13.51 53.29
N LEU A 136 32.28 -14.44 53.04
CA LEU A 136 32.18 -15.70 53.77
C LEU A 136 32.51 -16.86 52.83
N ARG A 137 33.24 -17.83 53.34
CA ARG A 137 33.67 -19.01 52.58
C ARG A 137 33.45 -20.26 53.42
N TRP A 138 32.84 -21.28 52.85
CA TRP A 138 32.59 -22.54 53.54
C TRP A 138 32.54 -23.69 52.54
N PHE A 139 32.73 -24.92 53.02
CA PHE A 139 32.59 -26.10 52.17
C PHE A 139 31.17 -26.64 52.21
N SER A 140 30.65 -27.01 51.06
CA SER A 140 29.37 -27.71 50.90
C SER A 140 29.65 -28.98 50.11
N GLY A 141 29.91 -30.09 50.81
CA GLY A 141 30.49 -31.28 50.18
C GLY A 141 31.99 -31.08 49.90
N GLN A 142 32.42 -31.22 48.65
CA GLN A 142 33.81 -30.97 48.25
C GLN A 142 34.06 -29.53 47.75
N ASP A 143 32.99 -28.79 47.43
CA ASP A 143 33.08 -27.48 46.78
C ASP A 143 33.16 -26.33 47.79
N LEU A 144 34.07 -25.39 47.55
CA LEU A 144 34.20 -24.14 48.31
C LEU A 144 33.15 -23.13 47.85
N LYS A 145 32.07 -22.97 48.64
CA LYS A 145 31.06 -21.92 48.46
C LYS A 145 31.53 -20.58 49.01
N LYS A 146 31.04 -19.51 48.40
CA LYS A 146 31.43 -18.13 48.67
C LYS A 146 30.19 -17.25 48.72
N SER A 147 30.15 -16.33 49.67
CA SER A 147 29.13 -15.28 49.74
C SER A 147 29.82 -13.93 49.86
N TYR A 148 29.32 -12.96 49.10
CA TYR A 148 29.85 -11.61 49.02
C TYR A 148 28.80 -10.63 49.51
N GLY A 149 29.19 -9.70 50.38
CA GLY A 149 28.28 -8.67 50.87
C GLY A 149 28.97 -7.34 51.17
N ILE A 150 28.17 -6.29 51.07
CA ILE A 150 28.57 -4.91 51.35
C ILE A 150 27.54 -4.31 52.31
N ALA A 151 28.01 -3.66 53.36
CA ALA A 151 27.16 -2.95 54.32
C ALA A 151 27.51 -1.47 54.38
N HIS A 152 26.51 -0.60 54.34
CA HIS A 152 26.67 0.87 54.47
C HIS A 152 26.76 1.32 55.95
N ARG A 153 27.30 0.45 56.80
CA ARG A 153 27.41 0.60 58.25
C ARG A 153 28.58 -0.26 58.78
N PRO A 154 29.13 0.04 59.97
CA PRO A 154 30.10 -0.84 60.61
C PRO A 154 29.45 -2.17 61.02
N LEU A 155 30.14 -3.27 60.71
CA LEU A 155 29.81 -4.63 61.17
C LEU A 155 31.01 -5.26 61.88
N GLU A 156 30.75 -6.16 62.82
CA GLU A 156 31.78 -6.90 63.57
C GLU A 156 31.47 -8.40 63.56
N ILE A 157 32.47 -9.25 63.32
CA ILE A 157 32.31 -10.71 63.21
C ILE A 157 31.64 -11.26 64.48
N ALA A 158 32.10 -10.86 65.65
CA ALA A 158 31.58 -11.34 66.93
C ALA A 158 30.10 -10.96 67.18
N LYS A 159 29.64 -9.80 66.72
CA LYS A 159 28.29 -9.28 66.97
C LYS A 159 27.29 -9.64 65.89
N ASP A 160 27.75 -9.72 64.65
CA ASP A 160 26.90 -9.83 63.47
C ASP A 160 26.91 -11.22 62.84
N PHE A 161 27.91 -12.05 63.16
CA PHE A 161 28.01 -13.44 62.70
C PHE A 161 28.16 -14.44 63.86
N PRO A 162 27.25 -14.46 64.85
CA PRO A 162 27.40 -15.28 66.05
C PRO A 162 27.21 -16.78 65.82
N LYS A 163 26.44 -17.18 64.80
CA LYS A 163 26.22 -18.58 64.40
C LYS A 163 26.21 -18.66 62.88
N PHE A 164 27.23 -19.28 62.30
CA PHE A 164 27.27 -19.57 60.88
C PHE A 164 26.56 -20.89 60.59
N ASP A 165 25.80 -20.94 59.51
CA ASP A 165 25.15 -22.14 59.01
C ASP A 165 25.30 -22.22 57.48
N SER A 166 25.34 -23.45 56.95
CA SER A 166 25.52 -23.70 55.52
C SER A 166 24.23 -23.51 54.70
N HIS A 167 23.07 -23.36 55.37
CA HIS A 167 21.74 -23.22 54.76
C HIS A 167 21.35 -21.76 54.48
N GLY A 168 22.10 -20.79 55.01
CA GLY A 168 21.95 -19.36 54.76
C GLY A 168 21.06 -18.61 55.77
N ASP A 169 20.82 -19.16 56.96
CA ASP A 169 20.04 -18.49 58.00
C ASP A 169 20.76 -17.27 58.58
N TRP A 170 22.10 -17.29 58.66
CA TRP A 170 22.92 -16.12 58.99
C TRP A 170 22.65 -14.92 58.05
N LYS A 171 22.40 -15.19 56.75
CA LYS A 171 22.05 -14.17 55.77
C LYS A 171 20.66 -13.58 56.04
N LYS A 172 19.67 -14.44 56.34
CA LYS A 172 18.31 -14.00 56.71
C LYS A 172 18.31 -13.19 58.01
N LEU A 173 19.13 -13.58 59.00
CA LEU A 173 19.28 -12.84 60.26
C LEU A 173 19.84 -11.43 60.03
N LEU A 174 20.84 -11.28 59.15
CA LEU A 174 21.38 -9.96 58.79
C LEU A 174 20.37 -9.11 58.02
N GLU A 175 19.63 -9.72 57.07
CA GLU A 175 18.55 -9.02 56.35
C GLU A 175 17.43 -8.57 57.30
N ALA A 176 17.00 -9.42 58.23
CA ALA A 176 15.97 -9.07 59.21
C ALA A 176 16.45 -8.00 60.21
N LYS A 177 17.72 -8.07 60.66
CA LYS A 177 18.29 -7.14 61.64
C LYS A 177 18.54 -5.74 61.06
N TYR A 178 18.94 -5.65 59.79
CA TYR A 178 19.42 -4.39 59.20
C TYR A 178 18.62 -3.87 58.01
N ASN A 179 17.78 -4.70 57.37
CA ASN A 179 16.91 -4.31 56.26
C ASN A 179 15.42 -4.50 56.59
N TYR A 180 15.00 -4.24 57.84
CA TYR A 180 13.61 -4.41 58.27
C TYR A 180 12.64 -3.41 57.60
N ASP A 181 13.11 -2.18 57.34
CA ASP A 181 12.33 -1.12 56.73
C ASP A 181 12.54 -1.11 55.21
N LYS A 182 11.58 -1.67 54.47
CA LYS A 182 11.61 -1.79 53.00
C LYS A 182 11.47 -0.45 52.27
N SER A 183 11.09 0.63 52.96
CA SER A 183 10.98 1.97 52.38
C SER A 183 12.32 2.70 52.29
N LYS A 184 13.32 2.26 53.08
CA LYS A 184 14.66 2.84 53.11
C LYS A 184 15.62 2.04 52.24
N ARG A 185 16.73 2.67 51.85
CA ARG A 185 17.82 1.98 51.14
C ARG A 185 18.36 0.85 52.00
N LYS A 186 18.58 -0.31 51.37
CA LYS A 186 19.16 -1.50 52.01
C LYS A 186 20.49 -1.12 52.67
N GLN A 187 20.64 -1.46 53.94
CA GLN A 187 21.85 -1.20 54.72
C GLN A 187 22.89 -2.31 54.52
N VAL A 188 22.44 -3.54 54.24
CA VAL A 188 23.30 -4.68 53.93
C VAL A 188 22.85 -5.30 52.62
N GLU A 189 23.77 -5.43 51.67
CA GLU A 189 23.53 -5.95 50.33
C GLU A 189 24.34 -7.23 50.12
N PHE A 190 23.72 -8.22 49.47
CA PHE A 190 24.34 -9.49 49.13
C PHE A 190 24.34 -9.68 47.63
N PHE A 191 25.45 -10.22 47.11
CA PHE A 191 25.67 -10.36 45.68
C PHE A 191 25.75 -11.83 45.26
N SER A 192 25.18 -12.13 44.10
CA SER A 192 25.12 -13.48 43.50
C SER A 192 26.50 -14.01 43.09
N GLY A 193 27.43 -13.11 42.75
CA GLY A 193 28.75 -13.49 42.29
C GLY A 193 29.81 -12.41 42.46
N PRO A 194 31.09 -12.75 42.21
CA PRO A 194 32.22 -11.84 42.40
C PRO A 194 32.18 -10.63 41.44
N LYS A 195 31.58 -10.75 40.24
CA LYS A 195 31.43 -9.63 39.29
C LYS A 195 30.45 -8.57 39.80
N ASP A 196 29.28 -8.98 40.28
CA ASP A 196 28.27 -8.06 40.82
C ASP A 196 28.80 -7.32 42.06
N TYR A 197 29.47 -8.05 42.95
CA TYR A 197 30.14 -7.48 44.11
C TYR A 197 31.24 -6.49 43.71
N GLN A 198 32.05 -6.81 42.69
CA GLN A 198 33.08 -5.90 42.17
C GLN A 198 32.48 -4.64 41.53
N SER A 199 31.38 -4.76 40.80
CA SER A 199 30.67 -3.62 40.19
C SER A 199 30.05 -2.71 41.24
N ALA A 200 29.39 -3.28 42.25
CA ALA A 200 28.86 -2.51 43.39
C ALA A 200 29.99 -1.80 44.15
N MET A 201 31.08 -2.50 44.41
CA MET A 201 32.28 -1.93 45.02
C MET A 201 32.88 -0.78 44.18
N ARG A 202 32.97 -0.94 42.85
CA ARG A 202 33.44 0.09 41.92
C ARG A 202 32.59 1.36 42.03
N SER A 203 31.27 1.21 42.02
CA SER A 203 30.33 2.32 42.16
C SER A 203 30.45 3.00 43.53
N LEU A 204 30.56 2.22 44.62
CA LEU A 204 30.61 2.73 45.99
C LEU A 204 31.91 3.41 46.39
N PHE A 205 33.04 2.97 45.85
CA PHE A 205 34.33 3.64 46.06
C PHE A 205 34.64 4.69 44.99
N GLY A 206 33.74 4.90 44.01
CA GLY A 206 33.92 5.90 42.94
C GLY A 206 35.03 5.56 41.96
N MET A 207 35.32 4.28 41.75
CA MET A 207 36.40 3.82 40.86
C MET A 207 35.97 3.95 39.39
N ARG A 208 36.80 4.60 38.57
CA ARG A 208 36.48 4.89 37.16
C ARG A 208 36.55 3.68 36.24
N SER A 209 37.43 2.72 36.53
CA SER A 209 37.72 1.56 35.66
C SER A 209 37.75 0.25 36.42
N GLU A 210 37.49 -0.87 35.74
CA GLU A 210 37.70 -2.22 36.30
C GLU A 210 39.20 -2.54 36.48
N ASN A 211 40.07 -1.85 35.74
CA ASN A 211 41.53 -1.98 35.85
C ASN A 211 42.06 -1.50 37.22
N ALA A 212 41.27 -0.71 37.97
CA ALA A 212 41.60 -0.31 39.33
C ALA A 212 41.79 -1.53 40.26
N PHE A 213 41.06 -2.62 40.03
CA PHE A 213 41.19 -3.83 40.85
C PHE A 213 42.45 -4.65 40.53
N SER A 214 42.95 -4.61 39.28
CA SER A 214 44.24 -5.23 38.95
C SER A 214 45.42 -4.48 39.58
N LEU A 215 45.31 -3.14 39.72
CA LEU A 215 46.32 -2.33 40.39
C LEU A 215 46.53 -2.74 41.85
N PHE A 216 45.46 -3.03 42.60
CA PHE A 216 45.59 -3.51 43.99
C PHE A 216 46.41 -4.81 44.10
N ASN A 217 46.26 -5.72 43.14
CA ASN A 217 47.03 -6.96 43.10
C ASN A 217 48.51 -6.71 42.80
N GLN A 218 48.82 -5.76 41.90
CA GLN A 218 50.22 -5.39 41.58
C GLN A 218 50.90 -4.61 42.72
N MET A 219 50.17 -3.72 43.42
CA MET A 219 50.72 -2.93 44.54
C MET A 219 51.13 -3.79 45.73
N VAL A 220 50.36 -4.81 46.08
CA VAL A 220 50.65 -5.70 47.22
C VAL A 220 51.94 -6.51 47.02
N GLY A 221 52.27 -6.83 45.76
CA GLY A 221 53.45 -7.62 45.41
C GLY A 221 54.76 -6.84 45.32
N VAL A 222 54.72 -5.50 45.33
CA VAL A 222 55.87 -4.60 45.02
C VAL A 222 56.81 -5.25 44.00
N LYS A 223 56.28 -5.62 42.83
CA LYS A 223 57.14 -6.02 41.72
C LYS A 223 57.79 -4.75 41.18
N VAL A 224 59.08 -4.84 40.88
CA VAL A 224 59.79 -3.85 40.07
C VAL A 224 58.95 -3.65 38.81
N LEU A 225 58.40 -2.44 38.64
CA LEU A 225 57.68 -2.07 37.42
C LEU A 225 58.75 -2.00 36.32
N ASP A 226 58.74 -2.95 35.39
CA ASP A 226 59.74 -2.99 34.32
C ASP A 226 59.59 -1.79 33.37
N ASP A 227 58.35 -1.33 33.12
CA ASP A 227 58.05 -0.15 32.30
C ASP A 227 56.89 0.65 32.92
N LEU A 228 57.17 1.92 33.26
CA LEU A 228 56.20 2.83 33.87
C LEU A 228 55.13 3.29 32.86
N ASP A 229 55.51 3.45 31.59
CA ASP A 229 54.62 3.99 30.56
C ASP A 229 53.60 2.95 30.12
N ASP A 230 54.01 1.70 29.98
CA ASP A 230 53.10 0.58 29.71
C ASP A 230 52.13 0.37 30.88
N PHE A 231 52.60 0.53 32.12
CA PHE A 231 51.75 0.45 33.31
C PHE A 231 50.69 1.56 33.35
N ILE A 232 51.07 2.81 33.10
CA ILE A 232 50.13 3.94 33.10
C ILE A 232 49.14 3.80 31.95
N SER A 233 49.62 3.50 30.74
CA SER A 233 48.76 3.36 29.55
C SER A 233 47.79 2.19 29.64
N THR A 234 48.20 1.06 30.21
CA THR A 234 47.37 -0.14 30.30
C THR A 234 46.41 -0.09 31.49
N HIS A 235 46.85 0.41 32.65
CA HIS A 235 46.07 0.30 33.89
C HIS A 235 45.44 1.61 34.38
N MET A 236 45.92 2.78 33.96
CA MET A 236 45.40 4.08 34.41
C MET A 236 44.65 4.87 33.34
N LEU A 237 44.93 4.62 32.05
CA LEU A 237 44.21 5.24 30.93
C LEU A 237 43.17 4.27 30.36
N ASP A 238 41.91 4.69 30.37
CA ASP A 238 40.82 3.92 29.74
C ASP A 238 40.88 4.12 28.21
N LYS A 239 40.78 3.02 27.45
CA LYS A 239 40.60 3.09 25.98
C LYS A 239 39.22 3.69 25.68
N TRP A 240 39.20 4.80 24.95
CA TRP A 240 37.96 5.42 24.50
C TRP A 240 37.56 4.82 23.14
N ASP A 241 36.46 4.08 23.11
CA ASP A 241 35.92 3.54 21.86
C ASP A 241 35.05 4.58 21.15
N SER A 242 35.73 5.56 20.52
CA SER A 242 35.07 6.68 19.84
C SER A 242 34.33 6.24 18.58
N GLU A 243 34.79 5.16 17.94
CA GLU A 243 34.22 4.65 16.69
C GLU A 243 32.89 3.94 16.94
N GLU A 244 32.83 3.08 17.96
CA GLU A 244 31.60 2.38 18.32
C GLU A 244 30.48 3.37 18.68
N ARG A 245 30.80 4.41 19.47
CA ARG A 245 29.84 5.46 19.81
C ARG A 245 29.38 6.29 18.62
N TYR A 246 30.24 6.54 17.65
CA TYR A 246 29.87 7.23 16.43
C TYR A 246 28.87 6.40 15.61
N GLU A 247 29.11 5.09 15.50
CA GLU A 247 28.20 4.20 14.77
C GLU A 247 26.84 4.02 15.46
N GLU A 248 26.81 3.94 16.79
CA GLU A 248 25.56 3.95 17.56
C GLU A 248 24.76 5.23 17.31
N LEU A 249 25.42 6.38 17.27
CA LEU A 249 24.78 7.67 17.05
C LEU A 249 24.29 7.82 15.61
N ARG A 250 25.08 7.37 14.63
CA ARG A 250 24.70 7.34 13.22
C ARG A 250 23.47 6.46 13.00
N THR A 251 23.47 5.27 13.57
CA THR A 251 22.35 4.32 13.47
C THR A 251 21.09 4.93 14.09
N SER A 252 21.21 5.50 15.29
CA SER A 252 20.09 6.15 15.97
C SER A 252 19.51 7.33 15.17
N PHE A 253 20.36 8.13 14.52
CA PHE A 253 19.93 9.22 13.66
C PHE A 253 19.12 8.73 12.45
N PHE A 254 19.57 7.67 11.76
CA PHE A 254 18.84 7.09 10.63
C PHE A 254 17.51 6.49 11.07
N THR A 255 17.46 5.78 12.19
CA THR A 255 16.20 5.24 12.73
C THR A 255 15.20 6.35 13.06
N LEU A 256 15.66 7.46 13.64
CA LEU A 256 14.79 8.61 13.95
C LEU A 256 14.31 9.32 12.67
N THR A 257 15.17 9.42 11.66
CA THR A 257 14.81 10.03 10.36
C THR A 257 13.75 9.18 9.65
N GLU A 258 13.95 7.86 9.59
CA GLU A 258 12.98 6.93 9.00
C GLU A 258 11.65 6.95 9.77
N ALA A 259 11.69 7.02 11.10
CA ALA A 259 10.49 7.17 11.91
C ALA A 259 9.74 8.47 11.58
N ASN A 260 10.45 9.59 11.43
CA ASN A 260 9.85 10.86 11.04
C ASN A 260 9.23 10.80 9.64
N ASP A 261 9.94 10.25 8.66
CA ASP A 261 9.45 10.09 7.29
C ASP A 261 8.18 9.21 7.25
N ASN A 262 8.13 8.16 8.08
CA ASN A 262 6.96 7.30 8.20
C ASN A 262 5.77 8.02 8.86
N ILE A 263 6.03 8.87 9.86
CA ILE A 263 4.99 9.71 10.48
C ILE A 263 4.46 10.73 9.47
N GLU A 264 5.30 11.38 8.68
CA GLU A 264 4.87 12.31 7.64
C GLU A 264 4.06 11.62 6.56
N LYS A 265 4.50 10.44 6.08
CA LYS A 265 3.72 9.61 5.15
C LYS A 265 2.35 9.26 5.70
N ALA A 266 2.28 8.81 6.97
CA ALA A 266 1.02 8.46 7.61
C ALA A 266 0.09 9.68 7.75
N LYS A 267 0.62 10.86 8.10
CA LYS A 267 -0.15 12.10 8.13
C LYS A 267 -0.74 12.46 6.76
N LEU A 268 0.08 12.39 5.71
CA LEU A 268 -0.36 12.62 4.33
C LEU A 268 -1.44 11.62 3.90
N GLN A 269 -1.29 10.34 4.26
CA GLN A 269 -2.32 9.33 3.98
C GLN A 269 -3.64 9.65 4.66
N VAL A 270 -3.61 10.06 5.94
CA VAL A 270 -4.82 10.47 6.68
C VAL A 270 -5.44 11.71 6.03
N GLU A 271 -4.64 12.70 5.67
CA GLU A 271 -5.10 13.93 5.00
C GLU A 271 -5.77 13.60 3.65
N MET A 272 -5.18 12.73 2.83
CA MET A 272 -5.76 12.32 1.55
C MET A 272 -7.03 11.46 1.69
N LEU A 273 -7.13 10.67 2.76
CA LEU A 273 -8.31 9.83 3.03
C LEU A 273 -9.48 10.59 3.66
N THR A 274 -9.21 11.70 4.35
CA THR A 274 -10.24 12.47 5.08
C THR A 274 -11.38 12.95 4.16
N PRO A 275 -11.13 13.56 2.99
CA PRO A 275 -12.20 13.95 2.06
C PRO A 275 -13.03 12.76 1.56
N ILE A 276 -12.41 11.57 1.40
CA ILE A 276 -13.12 10.36 0.97
C ILE A 276 -14.11 9.92 2.05
N CYS A 277 -13.70 9.95 3.33
CA CYS A 277 -14.59 9.64 4.45
C CYS A 277 -15.77 10.63 4.54
N GLU A 278 -15.52 11.92 4.30
CA GLU A 278 -16.58 12.94 4.25
C GLU A 278 -17.57 12.65 3.11
N HIS A 279 -17.08 12.35 1.90
CA HIS A 279 -17.92 11.99 0.76
C HIS A 279 -18.73 10.71 0.99
N ILE A 280 -18.15 9.70 1.65
CA ILE A 280 -18.89 8.48 2.03
C ILE A 280 -20.04 8.81 2.97
N THR A 281 -19.83 9.72 3.93
CA THR A 281 -20.88 10.16 4.87
C THR A 281 -22.02 10.85 4.14
N ILE A 282 -21.69 11.74 3.19
CA ILE A 282 -22.68 12.41 2.32
C ILE A 282 -23.46 11.38 1.49
N LEU A 283 -22.76 10.40 0.91
CA LEU A 283 -23.38 9.33 0.12
C LEU A 283 -24.35 8.49 0.97
N GLN A 284 -23.97 8.13 2.19
CA GLN A 284 -24.82 7.38 3.11
C GLN A 284 -26.08 8.18 3.46
N GLN A 285 -25.95 9.47 3.76
CA GLN A 285 -27.09 10.34 4.04
C GLN A 285 -28.02 10.46 2.82
N ALA A 286 -27.47 10.69 1.62
CA ALA A 286 -28.26 10.76 0.39
C ALA A 286 -28.97 9.43 0.07
N THR A 287 -28.31 8.31 0.34
CA THR A 287 -28.89 6.97 0.13
C THR A 287 -30.06 6.72 1.09
N GLU A 288 -29.90 7.06 2.37
CA GLU A 288 -30.99 6.91 3.35
C GLU A 288 -32.16 7.85 3.04
N GLN A 289 -31.89 9.10 2.63
CA GLN A 289 -32.93 10.03 2.18
C GLN A 289 -33.68 9.49 0.96
N SER A 290 -32.96 8.95 -0.03
CA SER A 290 -33.57 8.31 -1.20
C SER A 290 -34.46 7.13 -0.79
N ARG A 291 -33.99 6.29 0.14
CA ARG A 291 -34.76 5.16 0.68
C ARG A 291 -36.03 5.63 1.39
N GLN A 292 -35.95 6.67 2.22
CA GLN A 292 -37.10 7.27 2.90
C GLN A 292 -38.11 7.85 1.91
N LEU A 293 -37.63 8.56 0.88
CA LEU A 293 -38.49 9.13 -0.17
C LEU A 293 -39.18 8.05 -1.00
N ALA A 294 -38.47 6.97 -1.36
CA ALA A 294 -39.06 5.83 -2.06
C ALA A 294 -40.14 5.13 -1.21
N GLN A 295 -39.89 4.99 0.10
CA GLN A 295 -40.88 4.45 1.03
C GLN A 295 -42.11 5.36 1.14
N LEU A 296 -41.91 6.67 1.34
CA LEU A 296 -42.99 7.66 1.35
C LEU A 296 -43.78 7.68 0.04
N GLN A 297 -43.12 7.50 -1.11
CA GLN A 297 -43.78 7.39 -2.40
C GLN A 297 -44.67 6.15 -2.47
N SER A 298 -44.19 5.00 -1.99
CA SER A 298 -45.00 3.77 -1.93
C SER A 298 -46.19 3.91 -0.97
N GLU A 299 -46.01 4.61 0.15
CA GLU A 299 -47.05 4.84 1.15
C GLU A 299 -48.04 5.95 0.73
N SER A 300 -47.62 6.88 -0.14
CA SER A 300 -48.46 7.97 -0.64
C SER A 300 -49.71 7.48 -1.36
N VAL A 301 -49.66 6.29 -1.96
CA VAL A 301 -50.80 5.63 -2.60
C VAL A 301 -51.94 5.44 -1.61
N TYR A 302 -51.67 5.14 -0.33
CA TYR A 302 -52.71 5.02 0.69
C TYR A 302 -53.34 6.38 1.03
N GLY A 303 -52.54 7.45 1.09
CA GLY A 303 -53.04 8.81 1.31
C GLY A 303 -53.91 9.31 0.15
N PHE A 304 -53.48 9.07 -1.09
CA PHE A 304 -54.27 9.38 -2.28
C PHE A 304 -55.54 8.52 -2.36
N ALA A 305 -55.46 7.22 -2.03
CA ALA A 305 -56.63 6.35 -1.98
C ALA A 305 -57.64 6.81 -0.92
N GLN A 306 -57.18 7.21 0.27
CA GLN A 306 -58.07 7.75 1.31
C GLN A 306 -58.74 9.04 0.87
N LYS A 307 -58.00 9.94 0.21
CA LYS A 307 -58.57 11.18 -0.33
C LYS A 307 -59.54 10.92 -1.48
N TYR A 308 -59.23 9.95 -2.34
CA TYR A 308 -60.11 9.51 -3.41
C TYR A 308 -61.40 8.92 -2.87
N VAL A 309 -61.33 8.06 -1.85
CA VAL A 309 -62.51 7.50 -1.18
C VAL A 309 -63.37 8.62 -0.59
N SER A 310 -62.77 9.60 0.09
CA SER A 310 -63.51 10.77 0.61
C SER A 310 -64.21 11.55 -0.50
N LEU A 311 -63.52 11.88 -1.60
CA LEU A 311 -64.12 12.60 -2.72
C LEU A 311 -65.21 11.78 -3.41
N ALA A 312 -64.98 10.47 -3.58
CA ALA A 312 -65.97 9.57 -4.16
C ALA A 312 -67.20 9.42 -3.26
N THR A 313 -67.05 9.39 -1.94
CA THR A 313 -68.20 9.37 -1.02
C THR A 313 -68.99 10.67 -1.07
N ASP A 314 -68.31 11.81 -1.20
CA ASP A 314 -68.95 13.12 -1.32
C ASP A 314 -69.73 13.21 -2.65
N GLU A 315 -69.12 12.80 -3.76
CA GLU A 315 -69.77 12.76 -5.08
C GLU A 315 -70.94 11.76 -5.10
N ILE A 316 -70.79 10.58 -4.51
CA ILE A 316 -71.89 9.61 -4.39
C ILE A 316 -73.05 10.22 -3.61
N ALA A 317 -72.79 10.95 -2.53
CA ALA A 317 -73.84 11.61 -1.75
C ALA A 317 -74.58 12.67 -2.58
N GLU A 318 -73.84 13.49 -3.34
CA GLU A 318 -74.42 14.50 -4.24
C GLU A 318 -75.25 13.85 -5.35
N GLN A 319 -74.70 12.86 -6.05
CA GLN A 319 -75.42 12.16 -7.12
C GLN A 319 -76.63 11.38 -6.59
N THR A 320 -76.55 10.83 -5.37
CA THR A 320 -77.69 10.16 -4.72
C THR A 320 -78.80 11.15 -4.40
N ALA A 321 -78.45 12.37 -3.94
CA ALA A 321 -79.42 13.43 -3.70
C ALA A 321 -80.11 13.88 -5.00
N ILE A 322 -79.34 14.10 -6.07
CA ILE A 322 -79.85 14.42 -7.40
C ILE A 322 -80.75 13.29 -7.93
N LEU A 323 -80.32 12.04 -7.78
CA LEU A 323 -81.11 10.89 -8.20
C LEU A 323 -82.44 10.82 -7.46
N GLU A 324 -82.46 11.12 -6.16
CA GLU A 324 -83.69 11.12 -5.38
C GLU A 324 -84.63 12.26 -5.77
N GLU A 325 -84.09 13.45 -6.07
CA GLU A 325 -84.86 14.57 -6.63
C GLU A 325 -85.45 14.21 -8.00
N VAL A 326 -84.65 13.61 -8.88
CA VAL A 326 -85.09 13.16 -10.21
C VAL A 326 -86.11 12.03 -10.11
N LYS A 327 -86.00 11.12 -9.14
CA LYS A 327 -87.01 10.09 -8.88
C LYS A 327 -88.32 10.72 -8.40
N GLN A 328 -88.27 11.67 -7.46
CA GLN A 328 -89.46 12.39 -7.01
C GLN A 328 -90.12 13.13 -8.16
N HIS A 329 -89.33 13.77 -9.01
CA HIS A 329 -89.83 14.44 -10.21
C HIS A 329 -90.40 13.45 -11.23
N ASN A 330 -89.79 12.28 -11.41
CA ASN A 330 -90.34 11.23 -12.28
C ASN A 330 -91.64 10.65 -11.73
N VAL A 331 -91.75 10.41 -10.42
CA VAL A 331 -93.00 9.99 -9.79
C VAL A 331 -94.07 11.05 -9.99
N ALA A 332 -93.75 12.34 -9.79
CA ALA A 332 -94.70 13.43 -10.04
C ALA A 332 -95.12 13.53 -11.52
N LEU A 333 -94.19 13.29 -12.45
CA LEU A 333 -94.49 13.21 -13.88
C LEU A 333 -95.30 11.96 -14.22
N GLN A 334 -95.05 10.82 -13.60
CA GLN A 334 -95.84 9.60 -13.76
C GLN A 334 -97.25 9.78 -13.23
N ASP A 335 -97.43 10.43 -12.07
CA ASP A 335 -98.75 10.77 -11.55
C ASP A 335 -99.49 11.74 -12.50
N GLN A 336 -98.78 12.70 -13.11
CA GLN A 336 -99.34 13.56 -14.15
C GLN A 336 -99.68 12.79 -15.43
N ASP A 337 -98.79 11.89 -15.86
CA ASP A 337 -98.99 11.08 -17.05
C ASP A 337 -100.15 10.12 -16.83
N GLU A 338 -100.25 9.42 -15.71
CA GLU A 338 -101.42 8.62 -15.34
C GLU A 338 -102.70 9.46 -15.28
N ALA A 339 -102.65 10.70 -14.78
CA ALA A 339 -103.79 11.62 -14.81
C ALA A 339 -104.16 12.08 -16.24
N LEU A 340 -103.18 12.19 -17.14
CA LEU A 340 -103.38 12.52 -18.55
C LEU A 340 -103.81 11.30 -19.36
N ASP A 341 -103.31 10.11 -19.04
CA ASP A 341 -103.60 8.85 -19.71
C ASP A 341 -104.96 8.31 -19.24
N THR A 342 -105.39 8.58 -18.00
CA THR A 342 -106.80 8.39 -17.61
C THR A 342 -107.73 9.33 -18.38
N LYS A 343 -107.36 10.61 -18.58
CA LYS A 343 -108.10 11.52 -19.49
C LYS A 343 -108.04 11.06 -20.95
N ARG A 344 -106.90 10.52 -21.38
CA ARG A 344 -106.71 10.00 -22.73
C ARG A 344 -107.48 8.70 -22.93
N LEU A 345 -107.57 7.84 -21.92
CA LEU A 345 -108.35 6.61 -21.90
C LEU A 345 -109.84 6.92 -21.81
N ASP A 346 -110.27 7.98 -21.13
CA ASP A 346 -111.64 8.48 -21.23
C ASP A 346 -111.92 8.97 -22.67
N LEU A 347 -111.02 9.75 -23.28
CA LEU A 347 -111.11 10.19 -24.68
C LEU A 347 -110.91 9.07 -25.71
N GLU A 348 -110.16 8.01 -25.38
CA GLU A 348 -109.92 6.84 -26.22
C GLU A 348 -111.02 5.81 -26.04
N GLN A 349 -111.67 5.73 -24.89
CA GLN A 349 -112.91 4.99 -24.67
C GLN A 349 -114.06 5.66 -25.44
N ASP A 350 -114.01 6.99 -25.62
CA ASP A 350 -114.86 7.72 -26.55
C ASP A 350 -114.53 7.42 -28.04
N ILE A 351 -113.28 7.06 -28.38
CA ILE A 351 -112.82 6.88 -29.78
C ILE A 351 -112.68 5.40 -30.21
N ARG A 352 -112.44 4.45 -29.29
CA ARG A 352 -112.06 3.05 -29.56
C ARG A 352 -113.13 2.07 -29.08
N ASN A 353 -114.34 2.23 -29.57
CA ASN A 353 -115.16 1.05 -29.83
C ASN A 353 -114.78 0.49 -31.21
N ASP A 354 -113.61 -0.15 -31.33
CA ASP A 354 -113.44 -1.16 -32.38
C ASP A 354 -112.29 -2.16 -32.13
N ALA A 355 -112.55 -3.42 -32.47
CA ALA A 355 -111.81 -4.60 -32.02
C ALA A 355 -110.58 -4.97 -32.88
N VAL A 356 -110.18 -4.14 -33.84
CA VAL A 356 -109.17 -4.50 -34.86
C VAL A 356 -107.73 -4.03 -34.52
N GLY A 357 -107.56 -3.11 -33.57
CA GLY A 357 -106.23 -2.52 -33.24
C GLY A 357 -105.24 -3.46 -32.53
N LYS A 358 -105.72 -4.41 -31.73
CA LYS A 358 -104.88 -5.27 -30.87
C LYS A 358 -104.05 -6.32 -31.64
N GLN A 359 -104.42 -6.66 -32.88
CA GLN A 359 -103.64 -7.61 -33.70
C GLN A 359 -102.52 -6.95 -34.52
N ILE A 360 -102.61 -5.63 -34.77
CA ILE A 360 -101.60 -4.90 -35.57
C ILE A 360 -100.36 -4.55 -34.72
N GLU A 361 -100.52 -4.36 -33.42
CA GLU A 361 -99.42 -4.05 -32.51
C GLU A 361 -98.47 -5.23 -32.27
N THR A 362 -99.01 -6.44 -32.17
CA THR A 362 -98.23 -7.67 -31.97
C THR A 362 -97.35 -7.98 -33.19
N LEU A 363 -97.87 -7.83 -34.41
CA LEU A 363 -97.10 -8.05 -35.64
C LEU A 363 -96.01 -6.99 -35.90
N LYS A 364 -96.17 -5.76 -35.36
CA LYS A 364 -95.13 -4.72 -35.44
C LYS A 364 -93.91 -5.03 -34.57
N LYS A 365 -94.11 -5.72 -33.45
CA LYS A 365 -93.04 -6.06 -32.50
C LYS A 365 -92.11 -7.14 -33.08
N GLU A 366 -92.67 -8.20 -33.64
CA GLU A 366 -91.89 -9.31 -34.25
C GLU A 366 -91.08 -8.87 -35.48
N LYS A 367 -91.60 -7.90 -36.26
CA LYS A 367 -90.87 -7.33 -37.41
C LYS A 367 -89.60 -6.60 -36.99
N LYS A 368 -89.62 -5.92 -35.84
CA LYS A 368 -88.50 -5.11 -35.34
C LYS A 368 -87.33 -5.99 -34.88
N GLU A 369 -87.62 -7.08 -34.19
CA GLU A 369 -86.60 -8.02 -33.69
C GLU A 369 -85.87 -8.74 -34.83
N ASN A 370 -86.60 -9.17 -35.87
CA ASN A 370 -85.99 -9.81 -37.04
C ASN A 370 -85.16 -8.85 -37.92
N LEU A 371 -85.52 -7.56 -37.97
CA LEU A 371 -84.73 -6.54 -38.68
C LEU A 371 -83.38 -6.27 -38.00
N LEU A 372 -83.35 -6.21 -36.67
CA LEU A 372 -82.10 -6.02 -35.91
C LEU A 372 -81.12 -7.18 -36.11
N ALA A 373 -81.61 -8.42 -36.06
CA ALA A 373 -80.79 -9.61 -36.30
C ALA A 373 -80.22 -9.66 -37.73
N LYS A 374 -80.97 -9.16 -38.72
CA LYS A 374 -80.49 -9.03 -40.11
C LYS A 374 -79.39 -7.98 -40.24
N GLU A 375 -79.57 -6.81 -39.64
CA GLU A 375 -78.58 -5.72 -39.68
C GLU A 375 -77.28 -6.08 -38.96
N GLU A 376 -77.34 -6.87 -37.90
CA GLU A 376 -76.15 -7.39 -37.21
C GLU A 376 -75.37 -8.38 -38.09
N ARG A 377 -76.06 -9.36 -38.70
CA ARG A 377 -75.42 -10.34 -39.60
C ARG A 377 -74.84 -9.70 -40.86
N MET A 378 -75.50 -8.68 -41.42
CA MET A 378 -74.96 -7.91 -42.55
C MET A 378 -73.70 -7.13 -42.15
N ARG A 379 -73.68 -6.50 -40.97
CA ARG A 379 -72.49 -5.79 -40.48
C ARG A 379 -71.29 -6.71 -40.26
N ASN A 380 -71.52 -7.92 -39.72
CA ASN A 380 -70.44 -8.90 -39.52
C ASN A 380 -69.88 -9.42 -40.85
N ALA A 381 -70.75 -9.68 -41.84
CA ALA A 381 -70.33 -10.08 -43.18
C ALA A 381 -69.54 -8.95 -43.89
N GLU A 382 -69.98 -7.70 -43.77
CA GLU A 382 -69.25 -6.54 -44.31
C GLU A 382 -67.89 -6.34 -43.63
N GLN A 383 -67.80 -6.51 -42.31
CA GLN A 383 -66.52 -6.45 -41.58
C GLN A 383 -65.56 -7.55 -42.02
N TYR A 384 -66.03 -8.79 -42.12
CA TYR A 384 -65.23 -9.92 -42.60
C TYR A 384 -64.71 -9.68 -44.02
N ASN A 385 -65.58 -9.27 -44.95
CA ASN A 385 -65.20 -9.00 -46.34
C ASN A 385 -64.19 -7.85 -46.47
N ARG A 386 -64.28 -6.79 -45.64
CA ARG A 386 -63.26 -5.72 -45.61
C ARG A 386 -61.89 -6.21 -45.18
N ILE A 387 -61.83 -7.10 -44.19
CA ILE A 387 -60.56 -7.64 -43.68
C ILE A 387 -59.94 -8.61 -44.68
N VAL A 388 -60.74 -9.49 -45.29
CA VAL A 388 -60.32 -10.46 -46.29
C VAL A 388 -59.81 -9.78 -47.57
N ALA A 389 -60.48 -8.71 -48.02
CA ALA A 389 -60.01 -7.90 -49.15
C ALA A 389 -58.64 -7.25 -48.89
N SER A 390 -58.34 -6.86 -47.65
CA SER A 390 -57.04 -6.28 -47.27
C SER A 390 -55.90 -7.30 -47.19
N LEU A 391 -56.23 -8.60 -47.14
CA LEU A 391 -55.29 -9.72 -47.10
C LEU A 391 -55.15 -10.42 -48.46
N GLU A 392 -55.78 -9.89 -49.51
CA GLU A 392 -55.83 -10.48 -50.86
C GLU A 392 -56.47 -11.89 -50.91
N LEU A 393 -57.36 -12.19 -49.96
CA LEU A 393 -58.07 -13.47 -49.85
C LEU A 393 -59.47 -13.40 -50.51
N ASN A 394 -60.11 -14.55 -50.76
CA ASN A 394 -61.40 -14.61 -51.46
C ASN A 394 -62.57 -14.06 -50.61
N SER A 395 -63.30 -13.10 -51.17
CA SER A 395 -64.48 -12.44 -50.58
C SER A 395 -65.77 -13.28 -50.75
N ASP A 396 -66.76 -13.12 -49.86
CA ASP A 396 -68.01 -13.91 -49.82
C ASP A 396 -67.79 -15.42 -49.69
N PRO A 397 -67.37 -15.91 -48.52
CA PRO A 397 -66.98 -17.31 -48.36
C PRO A 397 -68.21 -18.23 -48.22
N ASP A 398 -68.18 -19.36 -48.94
CA ASP A 398 -68.87 -20.58 -48.51
C ASP A 398 -68.07 -21.30 -47.40
N GLU A 399 -68.66 -22.30 -46.73
CA GLU A 399 -68.02 -22.99 -45.59
C GLU A 399 -66.61 -23.54 -45.92
N GLU A 400 -66.41 -24.04 -47.14
CA GLU A 400 -65.11 -24.52 -47.62
C GLU A 400 -64.09 -23.39 -47.84
N ILE A 401 -64.54 -22.26 -48.39
CA ILE A 401 -63.70 -21.07 -48.64
C ILE A 401 -63.29 -20.41 -47.32
N PHE A 402 -64.17 -20.43 -46.31
CA PHE A 402 -63.88 -19.93 -44.98
C PHE A 402 -62.78 -20.75 -44.28
N LYS A 403 -62.84 -22.08 -44.36
CA LYS A 403 -61.79 -22.96 -43.81
C LYS A 403 -60.45 -22.78 -44.54
N ALA A 404 -60.48 -22.65 -45.87
CA ALA A 404 -59.27 -22.38 -46.67
C ALA A 404 -58.62 -21.03 -46.31
N ASN A 405 -59.42 -19.96 -46.24
CA ASN A 405 -58.94 -18.63 -45.82
C ASN A 405 -58.33 -18.64 -44.42
N LYS A 406 -58.88 -19.45 -43.49
CA LYS A 406 -58.34 -19.60 -42.13
C LYS A 406 -56.96 -20.26 -42.11
N GLU A 407 -56.76 -21.31 -42.91
CA GLU A 407 -55.46 -22.00 -43.03
C GLU A 407 -54.41 -21.11 -43.74
N GLU A 408 -54.82 -20.40 -44.78
CA GLU A 408 -53.94 -19.50 -45.54
C GLU A 408 -53.51 -18.29 -44.71
N ALA A 409 -54.43 -17.70 -43.93
CA ALA A 409 -54.11 -16.63 -42.97
C ALA A 409 -53.13 -17.10 -41.87
N GLN A 410 -53.21 -18.35 -41.40
CA GLN A 410 -52.25 -18.91 -40.44
C GLN A 410 -50.85 -19.10 -41.05
N LEU A 411 -50.76 -19.53 -42.31
CA LEU A 411 -49.49 -19.64 -43.04
C LEU A 411 -48.86 -18.27 -43.30
N LEU A 412 -49.66 -17.31 -43.75
CA LEU A 412 -49.26 -15.91 -43.94
C LEU A 412 -48.75 -15.29 -42.62
N PHE A 413 -49.44 -15.53 -41.50
CA PHE A 413 -49.01 -15.06 -40.19
C PHE A 413 -47.63 -15.60 -39.80
N LYS A 414 -47.40 -16.92 -39.96
CA LYS A 414 -46.11 -17.54 -39.67
C LYS A 414 -44.99 -16.98 -40.55
N LYS A 415 -45.26 -16.79 -41.84
CA LYS A 415 -44.28 -16.23 -42.80
C LYS A 415 -43.93 -14.79 -42.46
N ILE A 416 -44.93 -13.92 -42.28
CA ILE A 416 -44.72 -12.50 -41.92
C ILE A 416 -44.00 -12.37 -40.59
N ARG A 417 -44.31 -13.19 -39.59
CA ARG A 417 -43.62 -13.21 -38.30
C ARG A 417 -42.15 -13.62 -38.43
N SER A 418 -41.85 -14.61 -39.28
CA SER A 418 -40.46 -15.01 -39.54
C SER A 418 -39.67 -13.93 -40.29
N GLU A 419 -40.30 -13.24 -41.24
CA GLU A 419 -39.69 -12.14 -41.98
C GLU A 419 -39.47 -10.91 -41.09
N GLU A 420 -40.41 -10.57 -40.21
CA GLU A 420 -40.27 -9.47 -39.24
C GLU A 420 -39.08 -9.71 -38.31
N PHE A 421 -38.96 -10.93 -37.77
CA PHE A 421 -37.84 -11.30 -36.90
C PHE A 421 -36.49 -11.19 -37.62
N LEU A 422 -36.43 -11.60 -38.90
CA LEU A 422 -35.23 -11.44 -39.72
C LEU A 422 -34.90 -9.96 -39.97
N GLN A 423 -35.90 -9.11 -40.24
CA GLN A 423 -35.68 -7.68 -40.40
C GLN A 423 -35.24 -7.01 -39.09
N GLU A 424 -35.75 -7.46 -37.94
CA GLU A 424 -35.32 -6.98 -36.63
C GLU A 424 -33.84 -7.30 -36.36
N ASP A 425 -33.41 -8.53 -36.63
CA ASP A 425 -31.99 -8.93 -36.47
C ASP A 425 -31.08 -8.12 -37.40
N ASN A 426 -31.48 -7.91 -38.66
CA ASN A 426 -30.74 -7.07 -39.60
C ASN A 426 -30.67 -5.61 -39.15
N CYS A 427 -31.76 -5.03 -38.62
CA CYS A 427 -31.74 -3.69 -38.05
C CYS A 427 -30.76 -3.59 -36.87
N ARG A 428 -30.78 -4.57 -35.95
CA ARG A 428 -29.86 -4.60 -34.80
C ARG A 428 -28.39 -4.65 -35.24
N LYS A 429 -28.06 -5.51 -36.22
CA LYS A 429 -26.71 -5.58 -36.79
C LYS A 429 -26.26 -4.26 -37.39
N LEU A 430 -27.12 -3.63 -38.21
CA LEU A 430 -26.80 -2.34 -38.84
C LEU A 430 -26.63 -1.21 -37.82
N VAL A 431 -27.44 -1.18 -36.76
CA VAL A 431 -27.31 -0.20 -35.66
C VAL A 431 -25.95 -0.34 -34.98
N ASN A 432 -25.56 -1.57 -34.60
CA ASN A 432 -24.26 -1.82 -33.98
C ASN A 432 -23.08 -1.41 -34.88
N GLU A 433 -23.17 -1.71 -36.18
CA GLU A 433 -22.16 -1.29 -37.15
C GLU A 433 -22.09 0.23 -37.33
N ASN A 434 -23.24 0.92 -37.29
CA ASN A 434 -23.32 2.37 -37.36
C ASN A 434 -22.72 3.02 -36.10
N GLU A 435 -22.99 2.48 -34.92
CA GLU A 435 -22.39 2.93 -33.67
C GLU A 435 -20.85 2.80 -33.71
N GLU A 436 -20.34 1.70 -34.25
CA GLU A 436 -18.89 1.51 -34.43
C GLU A 436 -18.28 2.54 -35.38
N ILE A 437 -18.94 2.82 -36.51
CA ILE A 437 -18.49 3.87 -37.45
C ILE A 437 -18.52 5.24 -36.78
N VAL A 438 -19.55 5.55 -35.98
CA VAL A 438 -19.62 6.82 -35.22
C VAL A 438 -18.46 6.93 -34.25
N ARG A 439 -18.14 5.87 -33.49
CA ARG A 439 -16.97 5.84 -32.59
C ARG A 439 -15.67 6.13 -33.34
N GLN A 440 -15.48 5.51 -34.50
CA GLN A 440 -14.29 5.73 -35.34
C GLN A 440 -14.24 7.17 -35.88
N MET A 441 -15.37 7.71 -36.33
CA MET A 441 -15.47 9.09 -36.81
C MET A 441 -15.14 10.11 -35.72
N ASP A 442 -15.65 9.89 -34.49
CA ASP A 442 -15.40 10.81 -33.38
C ASP A 442 -13.94 10.77 -32.93
N ALA A 443 -13.33 9.58 -32.86
CA ALA A 443 -11.90 9.44 -32.60
C ALA A 443 -11.04 10.13 -33.68
N LEU A 444 -11.41 9.99 -34.97
CA LEU A 444 -10.73 10.69 -36.07
C LEU A 444 -10.89 12.21 -35.98
N ARG A 445 -12.09 12.71 -35.64
CA ARG A 445 -12.33 14.15 -35.45
C ARG A 445 -11.49 14.72 -34.32
N GLU A 446 -11.45 14.04 -33.17
CA GLU A 446 -10.63 14.45 -32.04
C GLU A 446 -9.15 14.50 -32.43
N ASN A 447 -8.65 13.48 -33.13
CA ASN A 447 -7.26 13.46 -33.59
C ASN A 447 -6.95 14.61 -34.57
N ILE A 448 -7.86 14.89 -35.51
CA ILE A 448 -7.74 16.03 -36.44
C ILE A 448 -7.71 17.37 -35.68
N GLU A 449 -8.53 17.55 -34.65
CA GLU A 449 -8.52 18.76 -33.83
C GLU A 449 -7.20 18.93 -33.07
N ILE A 450 -6.70 17.85 -32.47
CA ILE A 450 -5.41 17.84 -31.75
C ILE A 450 -4.26 18.22 -32.70
N LEU A 451 -4.22 17.61 -33.89
CA LEU A 451 -3.21 17.90 -34.91
C LEU A 451 -3.30 19.36 -35.39
N ARG A 452 -4.52 19.90 -35.62
CA ARG A 452 -4.70 21.31 -35.99
C ARG A 452 -4.16 22.27 -34.93
N ARG A 453 -4.27 21.94 -33.64
CA ARG A 453 -3.74 22.76 -32.54
C ARG A 453 -2.21 22.72 -32.46
N ASN A 454 -1.59 21.56 -32.68
CA ASN A 454 -0.17 21.35 -32.38
C ASN A 454 0.80 21.60 -33.55
N LYS A 455 0.31 21.75 -34.79
CA LYS A 455 1.10 22.03 -36.02
C LYS A 455 2.23 21.03 -36.34
N ASN A 456 2.34 19.94 -35.60
CA ASN A 456 3.31 18.86 -35.74
C ASN A 456 2.59 17.52 -35.97
N ASN A 457 3.34 16.47 -36.29
CA ASN A 457 2.79 15.13 -36.55
C ASN A 457 2.54 14.29 -35.29
N ILE A 458 2.96 14.78 -34.13
CA ILE A 458 2.85 14.10 -32.84
C ILE A 458 1.51 14.48 -32.19
N SER A 459 0.71 13.48 -31.84
CA SER A 459 -0.55 13.65 -31.10
C SER A 459 -0.59 12.70 -29.89
N GLY A 460 -1.63 12.83 -29.05
CA GLY A 460 -1.84 11.93 -27.91
C GLY A 460 -1.34 12.48 -26.56
N ARG A 461 -1.16 11.56 -25.60
CA ARG A 461 -0.87 11.88 -24.19
C ARG A 461 0.53 12.48 -24.03
N GLU A 462 1.48 12.09 -24.86
CA GLU A 462 2.86 12.57 -24.88
C GLU A 462 2.92 14.09 -25.10
N VAL A 463 2.06 14.63 -25.98
CA VAL A 463 1.98 16.08 -26.22
C VAL A 463 1.35 16.80 -25.02
N ALA A 464 0.31 16.21 -24.42
CA ALA A 464 -0.29 16.76 -23.21
C ALA A 464 0.73 16.82 -22.05
N ILE A 465 1.52 15.77 -21.87
CA ILE A 465 2.61 15.72 -20.88
C ILE A 465 3.66 16.80 -21.16
N ARG A 466 4.05 16.98 -22.43
CA ARG A 466 4.97 18.07 -22.78
C ARG A 466 4.38 19.43 -22.42
N ASP A 467 3.14 19.70 -22.80
CA ASP A 467 2.50 21.01 -22.56
C ASP A 467 2.33 21.28 -21.05
N GLU A 468 2.05 20.25 -20.24
CA GLU A 468 2.09 20.29 -18.77
C GLU A 468 3.50 20.66 -18.25
N ILE A 469 4.57 20.01 -18.75
CA ILE A 469 5.97 20.31 -18.39
C ILE A 469 6.35 21.74 -18.79
N LEU A 470 5.99 22.18 -20.00
CA LEU A 470 6.28 23.52 -20.50
C LEU A 470 5.63 24.59 -19.62
N SER A 471 4.36 24.38 -19.23
CA SER A 471 3.63 25.28 -18.34
C SER A 471 4.27 25.37 -16.95
N ALA A 472 4.74 24.24 -16.39
CA ALA A 472 5.37 24.22 -15.07
C ALA A 472 6.77 24.86 -15.04
N VAL A 473 7.53 24.70 -16.12
CA VAL A 473 8.93 25.17 -16.18
C VAL A 473 9.05 26.57 -16.78
N GLY A 474 8.02 27.02 -17.52
CA GLY A 474 7.98 28.31 -18.22
C GLY A 474 8.82 28.32 -19.49
N ALA A 475 8.89 27.19 -20.21
CA ALA A 475 9.64 27.03 -21.46
C ALA A 475 8.71 27.06 -22.68
N THR A 476 9.25 27.34 -23.87
CA THR A 476 8.48 27.26 -25.13
C THR A 476 8.64 25.91 -25.86
N LYS A 477 7.76 25.65 -26.82
CA LYS A 477 7.82 24.43 -27.66
C LYS A 477 9.11 24.38 -28.50
N GLU A 478 9.68 25.51 -28.88
CA GLU A 478 10.98 25.55 -29.58
C GLU A 478 12.17 25.27 -28.65
N GLU A 479 12.07 25.64 -27.36
CA GLU A 479 13.15 25.38 -26.39
C GLU A 479 13.23 23.91 -25.98
N ILE A 480 12.08 23.22 -25.87
CA ILE A 480 11.97 21.79 -25.55
C ILE A 480 11.14 21.05 -26.62
N PRO A 481 11.71 20.84 -27.83
CA PRO A 481 11.02 20.16 -28.91
C PRO A 481 11.08 18.64 -28.74
N PHE A 482 10.20 17.95 -29.46
CA PHE A 482 10.37 16.52 -29.72
C PHE A 482 11.40 16.32 -30.84
N ILE A 483 12.16 15.23 -30.79
CA ILE A 483 13.12 14.90 -31.85
C ILE A 483 12.43 14.75 -33.22
N GLY A 484 11.22 14.18 -33.25
CA GLY A 484 10.43 14.00 -34.47
C GLY A 484 10.06 15.31 -35.18
N GLU A 485 10.00 16.43 -34.45
CA GLU A 485 9.72 17.76 -35.03
C GLU A 485 10.94 18.33 -35.78
N LEU A 486 12.12 17.75 -35.57
CA LEU A 486 13.37 18.18 -36.17
C LEU A 486 13.78 17.33 -37.39
N ILE A 487 13.14 16.18 -37.59
CA ILE A 487 13.47 15.19 -38.62
C ILE A 487 12.29 15.03 -39.59
N LYS A 488 12.57 15.01 -40.89
CA LYS A 488 11.61 14.66 -41.96
C LYS A 488 12.27 13.61 -42.87
N VAL A 489 11.51 12.67 -43.42
CA VAL A 489 12.02 11.78 -44.48
C VAL A 489 12.08 12.55 -45.80
N LYS A 490 13.13 12.35 -46.61
CA LYS A 490 13.24 12.99 -47.93
C LYS A 490 12.09 12.55 -48.83
N GLU A 491 11.49 13.49 -49.56
CA GLU A 491 10.37 13.19 -50.47
C GLU A 491 10.76 12.19 -51.58
N SER A 492 12.02 12.20 -52.02
CA SER A 492 12.56 11.24 -52.98
C SER A 492 12.71 9.81 -52.43
N GLU A 493 12.63 9.63 -51.11
CA GLU A 493 12.89 8.37 -50.40
C GLU A 493 11.63 7.80 -49.74
N GLY A 494 10.44 8.13 -50.28
CA GLY A 494 9.15 7.71 -49.71
C GLY A 494 8.98 6.18 -49.55
N ALA A 495 9.66 5.36 -50.35
CA ALA A 495 9.69 3.91 -50.19
C ALA A 495 10.25 3.45 -48.83
N TRP A 496 11.07 4.29 -48.19
CA TRP A 496 11.69 4.04 -46.89
C TRP A 496 10.94 4.68 -45.72
N GLU A 497 9.89 5.48 -45.97
CA GLU A 497 9.16 6.22 -44.94
C GLU A 497 8.66 5.28 -43.84
N TYR A 498 8.04 4.16 -44.21
CA TYR A 498 7.58 3.13 -43.27
C TYR A 498 8.71 2.57 -42.38
N ALA A 499 9.84 2.21 -42.98
CA ALA A 499 10.96 1.62 -42.28
C ALA A 499 11.65 2.62 -41.34
N ILE A 500 11.83 3.86 -41.80
CA ILE A 500 12.45 4.94 -41.03
C ILE A 500 11.56 5.38 -39.89
N GLU A 501 10.25 5.57 -40.13
CA GLU A 501 9.27 5.87 -39.10
C GLU A 501 9.30 4.81 -38.01
N LYS A 502 9.25 3.53 -38.37
CA LYS A 502 9.31 2.43 -37.40
C LYS A 502 10.57 2.47 -36.52
N VAL A 503 11.74 2.67 -37.13
CA VAL A 503 13.02 2.69 -36.42
C VAL A 503 13.14 3.91 -35.50
N LEU A 504 12.72 5.08 -35.99
CA LEU A 504 12.84 6.33 -35.26
C LEU A 504 11.63 6.65 -34.39
N HIS A 505 10.52 5.92 -34.49
CA HIS A 505 9.23 6.26 -33.85
C HIS A 505 9.39 6.58 -32.36
N HIS A 506 10.05 5.67 -31.63
CA HIS A 506 10.27 5.87 -30.20
C HIS A 506 11.19 7.04 -29.91
N THR A 507 12.29 7.16 -30.66
CA THR A 507 13.27 8.25 -30.48
C THR A 507 12.66 9.61 -30.85
N ALA A 508 11.79 9.65 -31.85
CA ALA A 508 11.08 10.84 -32.29
C ALA A 508 10.18 11.43 -31.19
N LEU A 509 9.62 10.58 -30.32
CA LEU A 509 8.81 10.98 -29.16
C LEU A 509 9.65 11.42 -27.95
N HIS A 510 10.98 11.41 -28.03
CA HIS A 510 11.82 11.89 -26.94
C HIS A 510 11.94 13.43 -26.97
N LEU A 511 11.91 14.06 -25.79
CA LEU A 511 12.13 15.50 -25.65
C LEU A 511 13.63 15.84 -25.59
N VAL A 512 14.01 16.98 -26.15
CA VAL A 512 15.37 17.55 -26.00
C VAL A 512 15.32 18.65 -24.95
N ILE A 513 15.99 18.45 -23.82
CA ILE A 513 15.94 19.39 -22.69
C ILE A 513 17.27 20.12 -22.55
N PRO A 514 17.31 21.46 -22.69
CA PRO A 514 18.52 22.23 -22.47
C PRO A 514 18.92 22.27 -20.99
N PRO A 515 20.22 22.45 -20.68
CA PRO A 515 20.73 22.48 -19.30
C PRO A 515 19.98 23.45 -18.38
N LYS A 516 19.52 24.59 -18.93
CA LYS A 516 18.72 25.62 -18.24
C LYS A 516 17.45 25.07 -17.58
N PHE A 517 16.78 24.11 -18.22
CA PHE A 517 15.50 23.56 -17.76
C PHE A 517 15.62 22.18 -17.13
N TYR A 518 16.77 21.52 -17.28
CA TYR A 518 16.98 20.13 -16.88
C TYR A 518 16.60 19.82 -15.44
N SER A 519 17.07 20.62 -14.47
CA SER A 519 16.74 20.41 -13.05
C SER A 519 15.25 20.59 -12.75
N LYS A 520 14.62 21.61 -13.34
CA LYS A 520 13.18 21.89 -13.15
C LYS A 520 12.30 20.81 -13.77
N VAL A 521 12.64 20.33 -14.97
CA VAL A 521 11.91 19.24 -15.61
C VAL A 521 12.04 17.94 -14.80
N ASN A 522 13.24 17.60 -14.32
CA ASN A 522 13.43 16.44 -13.45
C ASN A 522 12.59 16.53 -12.17
N ALA A 523 12.55 17.71 -11.54
CA ALA A 523 11.72 17.94 -10.35
C ALA A 523 10.23 17.75 -10.65
N TYR A 524 9.73 18.29 -11.77
CA TYR A 524 8.33 18.12 -12.18
C TYR A 524 7.99 16.65 -12.45
N VAL A 525 8.79 15.97 -13.27
CA VAL A 525 8.57 14.55 -13.64
C VAL A 525 8.62 13.64 -12.42
N ASN A 526 9.50 13.91 -11.44
CA ASN A 526 9.62 13.08 -10.23
C ASN A 526 8.47 13.28 -9.22
N THR A 527 7.81 14.45 -9.25
CA THR A 527 6.77 14.82 -8.27
C THR A 527 5.35 14.59 -8.78
N HIS A 528 5.14 14.49 -10.10
CA HIS A 528 3.80 14.42 -10.70
C HIS A 528 3.56 13.07 -11.40
N ASN A 529 2.35 12.52 -11.24
CA ASN A 529 1.92 11.37 -12.03
C ASN A 529 1.46 11.82 -13.42
N LEU A 530 2.31 11.59 -14.42
CA LEU A 530 2.09 12.02 -15.81
C LEU A 530 0.99 11.24 -16.55
N LYS A 531 0.41 10.18 -15.96
CA LYS A 531 -0.60 9.31 -16.59
C LYS A 531 -0.19 8.85 -17.99
N GLY A 532 1.10 8.58 -18.17
CA GLY A 532 1.70 8.23 -19.45
C GLY A 532 3.21 8.09 -19.30
N ARG A 533 3.91 7.91 -20.41
CA ARG A 533 5.35 7.69 -20.44
C ARG A 533 6.03 8.79 -21.22
N ILE A 534 7.07 9.38 -20.65
CA ILE A 534 7.96 10.31 -21.36
C ILE A 534 9.40 9.84 -21.25
N ARG A 535 10.19 10.12 -22.28
CA ARG A 535 11.64 9.94 -22.29
C ARG A 535 12.24 11.23 -22.84
N TYR A 536 13.39 11.61 -22.32
CA TYR A 536 14.04 12.86 -22.72
C TYR A 536 15.55 12.73 -22.64
N TYR A 537 16.23 13.50 -23.48
CA TYR A 537 17.67 13.67 -23.44
C TYR A 537 18.01 15.01 -22.83
N LYS A 538 19.03 15.02 -21.98
CA LYS A 538 19.74 16.25 -21.63
C LYS A 538 20.57 16.67 -22.84
N TYR A 539 20.32 17.86 -23.35
CA TYR A 539 21.13 18.42 -24.42
C TYR A 539 22.52 18.77 -23.88
N GLU A 540 23.55 18.29 -24.60
CA GLU A 540 24.95 18.60 -24.36
C GLU A 540 25.57 19.02 -25.69
N GLN A 541 26.43 20.03 -25.63
CA GLN A 541 27.03 20.58 -26.84
C GLN A 541 27.95 19.53 -27.48
N VAL A 542 27.69 19.20 -28.74
CA VAL A 542 28.49 18.21 -29.48
C VAL A 542 29.86 18.82 -29.77
N PRO A 543 30.97 18.09 -29.57
CA PRO A 543 32.29 18.56 -29.97
C PRO A 543 32.32 18.86 -31.47
N PRO A 544 32.99 19.95 -31.90
CA PRO A 544 33.08 20.30 -33.31
C PRO A 544 33.75 19.16 -34.09
N LYS A 545 33.17 18.79 -35.25
CA LYS A 545 33.72 17.80 -36.18
C LYS A 545 34.94 18.40 -36.91
N ILE A 546 36.10 18.48 -36.25
CA ILE A 546 37.32 19.12 -36.79
C ILE A 546 38.08 18.19 -37.77
N PHE A 547 37.81 16.87 -37.77
CA PHE A 547 38.52 15.89 -38.61
C PHE A 547 37.63 14.74 -39.11
N GLN A 548 36.56 15.02 -39.86
CA GLN A 548 35.81 13.97 -40.56
C GLN A 548 36.16 13.97 -42.05
N GLN A 549 36.58 12.80 -42.57
CA GLN A 549 36.67 12.56 -44.01
C GLN A 549 35.27 12.66 -44.64
N PRO A 550 35.16 13.10 -45.91
CA PRO A 550 33.88 13.09 -46.61
C PRO A 550 33.31 11.66 -46.65
N ARG A 551 32.09 11.47 -46.13
CA ARG A 551 31.40 10.18 -46.15
C ARG A 551 31.16 9.73 -47.59
N GLN A 552 31.57 8.50 -47.90
CA GLN A 552 31.46 7.90 -49.23
C GLN A 552 30.22 7.00 -49.41
N GLU A 553 29.48 6.70 -48.35
CA GLU A 553 28.35 5.77 -48.40
C GLU A 553 27.03 6.53 -48.46
N GLN A 554 26.31 6.42 -49.58
CA GLN A 554 25.00 7.06 -49.84
C GLN A 554 23.81 6.20 -49.38
N ARG A 555 24.04 5.14 -48.60
CA ARG A 555 23.03 4.13 -48.25
C ARG A 555 22.67 4.15 -46.77
N LEU A 556 23.09 5.17 -46.02
CA LEU A 556 22.81 5.23 -44.59
C LEU A 556 21.45 5.87 -44.33
N LEU A 557 20.82 5.52 -43.21
CA LEU A 557 19.54 6.09 -42.80
C LEU A 557 19.62 7.62 -42.72
N LEU A 558 20.75 8.17 -42.25
CA LEU A 558 20.98 9.61 -42.17
C LEU A 558 20.87 10.30 -43.54
N ASP A 559 21.25 9.61 -44.63
CA ASP A 559 21.17 10.16 -45.98
C ASP A 559 19.74 10.20 -46.53
N LYS A 560 18.82 9.44 -45.94
CA LYS A 560 17.41 9.34 -46.34
C LYS A 560 16.49 10.31 -45.57
N ILE A 561 17.02 11.01 -44.59
CA ILE A 561 16.30 11.99 -43.78
C ILE A 561 16.85 13.41 -43.97
N GLU A 562 16.04 14.40 -43.62
CA GLU A 562 16.38 15.81 -43.54
C GLU A 562 16.22 16.29 -42.10
N ILE A 563 17.25 16.97 -41.60
CA ILE A 563 17.23 17.59 -40.28
C ILE A 563 17.04 19.09 -40.44
N LYS A 564 16.20 19.69 -39.60
CA LYS A 564 15.87 21.13 -39.64
C LYS A 564 17.11 22.00 -39.38
N LEU A 565 17.77 22.45 -40.45
CA LEU A 565 19.10 23.09 -40.41
C LEU A 565 19.19 24.32 -39.49
N LYS A 566 18.13 25.14 -39.39
CA LYS A 566 18.11 26.38 -38.61
C LYS A 566 17.84 26.20 -37.12
N HIS A 567 17.62 24.96 -36.64
CA HIS A 567 17.32 24.72 -35.23
C HIS A 567 18.60 24.60 -34.39
N PRO A 568 18.67 25.15 -33.15
CA PRO A 568 19.87 25.04 -32.28
C PRO A 568 20.33 23.60 -31.99
N TYR A 569 19.42 22.64 -32.05
CA TYR A 569 19.68 21.23 -31.76
C TYR A 569 19.97 20.37 -33.00
N SER A 570 20.04 20.96 -34.20
CA SER A 570 20.20 20.22 -35.46
C SER A 570 21.44 19.31 -35.47
N LEU A 571 22.61 19.87 -35.14
CA LEU A 571 23.88 19.13 -35.07
C LEU A 571 23.85 18.01 -34.01
N TRP A 572 23.12 18.22 -32.92
CA TRP A 572 22.98 17.22 -31.86
C TRP A 572 22.08 16.06 -32.27
N VAL A 573 20.96 16.35 -32.96
CA VAL A 573 20.10 15.31 -33.53
C VAL A 573 20.83 14.52 -34.59
N GLU A 574 21.61 15.18 -35.45
CA GLU A 574 22.46 14.51 -36.45
C GLU A 574 23.43 13.55 -35.77
N TYR A 575 24.14 14.02 -34.74
CA TYR A 575 25.06 13.20 -33.95
C TYR A 575 24.35 12.03 -33.24
N LEU A 576 23.14 12.24 -32.70
CA LEU A 576 22.36 11.19 -32.05
C LEU A 576 22.01 10.07 -33.04
N ILE A 577 21.47 10.43 -34.21
CA ILE A 577 21.07 9.47 -35.24
C ILE A 577 22.31 8.75 -35.77
N GLU A 578 23.39 9.47 -36.05
CA GLU A 578 24.66 8.91 -36.53
C GLU A 578 25.18 7.80 -35.60
N ASN A 579 25.10 8.00 -34.28
CA ASN A 579 25.67 7.05 -33.32
C ASN A 579 24.72 5.89 -32.95
N GLN A 580 23.40 6.12 -32.94
CA GLN A 580 22.43 5.17 -32.38
C GLN A 580 21.52 4.52 -33.44
N HIS A 581 21.24 5.22 -34.54
CA HIS A 581 20.20 4.86 -35.50
C HIS A 581 20.67 4.93 -36.96
N ASN A 582 21.97 4.93 -37.21
CA ASN A 582 22.52 5.04 -38.56
C ASN A 582 22.61 3.67 -39.23
N PHE A 583 21.46 3.11 -39.58
CA PHE A 583 21.37 1.81 -40.25
C PHE A 583 21.77 1.92 -41.72
N VAL A 584 22.39 0.87 -42.26
CA VAL A 584 22.57 0.69 -43.70
C VAL A 584 21.25 0.22 -44.31
N CYS A 585 20.72 1.00 -45.24
CA CYS A 585 19.49 0.72 -45.96
C CYS A 585 19.77 -0.21 -47.15
N VAL A 586 19.22 -1.43 -47.09
CA VAL A 586 19.41 -2.50 -48.08
C VAL A 586 18.05 -2.96 -48.63
N GLU A 587 17.93 -3.09 -49.94
CA GLU A 587 16.66 -3.45 -50.57
C GLU A 587 16.41 -4.97 -50.53
N GLU A 588 17.49 -5.74 -50.69
CA GLU A 588 17.45 -7.19 -50.83
C GLU A 588 17.86 -7.93 -49.55
N LEU A 589 17.25 -9.08 -49.33
CA LEU A 589 17.47 -9.91 -48.13
C LEU A 589 18.86 -10.55 -48.12
N SER A 590 19.39 -10.88 -49.31
CA SER A 590 20.75 -11.41 -49.48
C SER A 590 21.82 -10.41 -49.06
N GLU A 591 21.62 -9.12 -49.36
CA GLU A 591 22.50 -8.04 -48.93
C GLU A 591 22.34 -7.79 -47.42
N PHE A 592 21.12 -7.83 -46.90
CA PHE A 592 20.84 -7.72 -45.46
C PHE A 592 21.61 -8.74 -44.62
N GLU A 593 21.76 -9.98 -45.09
CA GLU A 593 22.52 -11.04 -44.40
C GLU A 593 24.03 -10.78 -44.36
N GLN A 594 24.60 -10.11 -45.37
CA GLN A 594 26.04 -9.82 -45.45
C GLN A 594 26.51 -8.78 -44.42
N PHE A 595 25.65 -7.84 -44.06
CA PHE A 595 25.97 -6.85 -43.03
C PHE A 595 25.97 -7.49 -41.64
N ALA A 596 27.08 -7.35 -40.90
CA ALA A 596 27.23 -7.93 -39.57
C ALA A 596 26.25 -7.32 -38.54
N GLU A 597 26.04 -6.00 -38.59
CA GLU A 597 25.15 -5.26 -37.68
C GLU A 597 24.55 -4.04 -38.39
N MET A 598 23.49 -3.46 -37.81
CA MET A 598 22.94 -2.14 -38.20
C MET A 598 22.45 -2.08 -39.66
N ALA A 599 21.57 -3.01 -40.07
CA ALA A 599 20.94 -3.01 -41.39
C ALA A 599 19.41 -2.84 -41.31
N LEU A 600 18.80 -2.24 -42.35
CA LEU A 600 17.37 -1.96 -42.43
C LEU A 600 16.84 -2.26 -43.84
N THR A 601 15.69 -2.93 -43.93
CA THR A 601 14.98 -3.14 -45.20
C THR A 601 13.77 -2.21 -45.37
N PRO A 602 13.29 -1.95 -46.60
CA PRO A 602 12.10 -1.11 -46.83
C PRO A 602 10.83 -1.66 -46.16
N LYS A 603 10.74 -2.98 -46.00
CA LYS A 603 9.64 -3.67 -45.30
C LYS A 603 9.78 -3.62 -43.78
N GLY A 604 10.75 -2.88 -43.24
CA GLY A 604 10.92 -2.63 -41.81
C GLY A 604 11.47 -3.83 -41.01
N LEU A 605 12.28 -4.69 -41.63
CA LEU A 605 13.11 -5.65 -40.89
C LEU A 605 14.39 -4.93 -40.43
N VAL A 606 14.65 -4.95 -39.13
CA VAL A 606 15.76 -4.22 -38.50
C VAL A 606 16.76 -5.21 -37.91
N LYS A 607 18.04 -5.04 -38.24
CA LYS A 607 19.18 -5.73 -37.60
C LYS A 607 19.90 -4.73 -36.69
N TYR A 608 19.83 -4.95 -35.39
CA TYR A 608 20.55 -4.17 -34.37
C TYR A 608 21.93 -4.76 -34.10
N ARG A 609 22.71 -4.08 -33.25
CA ARG A 609 24.00 -4.59 -32.74
C ARG A 609 23.80 -5.86 -31.91
N LYS A 610 24.85 -6.66 -31.79
CA LYS A 610 24.88 -7.93 -31.03
C LYS A 610 23.87 -8.97 -31.54
N GLY A 611 23.56 -8.96 -32.84
CA GLY A 611 22.74 -10.00 -33.50
C GLY A 611 21.23 -9.95 -33.21
N LYS A 612 20.70 -8.88 -32.62
CA LYS A 612 19.24 -8.73 -32.41
C LYS A 612 18.55 -8.32 -33.72
N HIS A 613 17.47 -9.02 -34.06
CA HIS A 613 16.62 -8.71 -35.21
C HIS A 613 15.21 -8.39 -34.75
N GLU A 614 14.53 -7.48 -35.43
CA GLU A 614 13.17 -7.05 -35.07
C GLU A 614 12.33 -6.77 -36.31
N LYS A 615 11.12 -7.30 -36.30
CA LYS A 615 10.07 -6.97 -37.27
C LYS A 615 8.77 -6.78 -36.52
N ASP A 616 8.38 -5.52 -36.35
CA ASP A 616 7.10 -5.14 -35.75
C ASP A 616 6.04 -4.81 -36.83
N ASP A 617 5.09 -5.70 -37.02
CA ASP A 617 3.99 -5.55 -38.01
C ASP A 617 2.66 -5.17 -37.33
N ARG A 618 2.68 -4.67 -36.08
CA ARG A 618 1.46 -4.23 -35.38
C ARG A 618 0.77 -3.10 -36.15
N GLU A 619 -0.56 -3.15 -36.26
CA GLU A 619 -1.36 -2.13 -36.98
C GLU A 619 -1.12 -0.71 -36.46
N THR A 620 -0.83 -0.55 -35.17
CA THR A 620 -0.50 0.73 -34.55
C THR A 620 0.74 1.37 -35.16
N THR A 621 1.73 0.58 -35.58
CA THR A 621 2.99 1.10 -36.12
C THR A 621 2.95 1.18 -37.64
N ALA A 622 2.08 0.39 -38.28
CA ALA A 622 1.98 0.31 -39.73
C ALA A 622 1.09 1.37 -40.38
N LYS A 623 0.09 1.88 -39.67
CA LYS A 623 -0.80 2.93 -40.19
C LYS A 623 -0.06 4.26 -40.30
N ARG A 624 -0.08 4.87 -41.49
CA ARG A 624 0.49 6.19 -41.77
C ARG A 624 -0.06 7.30 -40.86
N SER A 625 -1.28 7.13 -40.35
CA SER A 625 -1.89 8.01 -39.34
C SER A 625 -1.12 8.08 -38.02
N ASN A 626 -0.24 7.12 -37.73
CA ASN A 626 0.57 7.06 -36.52
C ASN A 626 2.03 7.51 -36.74
N TYR A 627 2.37 7.98 -37.94
CA TYR A 627 3.70 8.52 -38.25
C TYR A 627 3.91 9.83 -37.51
N VAL A 628 5.13 10.01 -36.97
CA VAL A 628 5.45 11.09 -36.03
C VAL A 628 6.54 12.03 -36.53
N LEU A 629 7.30 11.63 -37.56
CA LEU A 629 8.33 12.46 -38.19
C LEU A 629 7.67 13.48 -39.11
N GLY A 630 8.28 14.66 -39.23
CA GLY A 630 7.87 15.70 -40.15
C GLY A 630 7.75 17.07 -39.51
N TRP A 631 8.12 18.10 -40.28
CA TRP A 631 8.11 19.49 -39.82
C TRP A 631 6.72 20.12 -39.81
N ASP A 632 5.80 19.60 -40.62
CA ASP A 632 4.40 20.00 -40.68
C ASP A 632 3.48 18.78 -40.76
N ASN A 633 2.19 19.03 -40.54
CA ASN A 633 1.16 18.00 -40.49
C ASN A 633 0.10 18.13 -41.58
N LYS A 634 0.39 18.87 -42.65
CA LYS A 634 -0.58 19.16 -43.72
C LYS A 634 -0.99 17.90 -44.48
N GLU A 635 -0.02 17.05 -44.82
CA GLU A 635 -0.28 15.79 -45.53
C GLU A 635 -1.10 14.83 -44.66
N LYS A 636 -0.69 14.68 -43.39
CA LYS A 636 -1.40 13.88 -42.39
C LYS A 636 -2.84 14.35 -42.17
N LEU A 637 -3.06 15.66 -42.05
CA LEU A 637 -4.39 16.24 -41.94
C LEU A 637 -5.25 16.00 -43.19
N SER A 638 -4.65 16.07 -44.38
CA SER A 638 -5.34 15.79 -45.65
C SER A 638 -5.81 14.34 -45.73
N GLU A 639 -4.96 13.38 -45.36
CA GLU A 639 -5.31 11.96 -45.35
C GLU A 639 -6.39 11.61 -44.33
N LEU A 640 -6.23 12.06 -43.07
CA LEU A 640 -7.24 11.83 -42.03
C LEU A 640 -8.59 12.48 -42.39
N SER A 641 -8.56 13.64 -43.05
CA SER A 641 -9.78 14.28 -43.55
C SER A 641 -10.46 13.45 -44.65
N LYS A 642 -9.69 12.84 -45.57
CA LYS A 642 -10.23 11.93 -46.59
C LYS A 642 -10.84 10.67 -45.97
N GLU A 643 -10.18 10.09 -44.98
CA GLU A 643 -10.69 8.94 -44.23
C GLU A 643 -12.01 9.27 -43.52
N LEU A 644 -12.09 10.44 -42.88
CA LEU A 644 -13.31 10.91 -42.24
C LEU A 644 -14.47 11.09 -43.24
N VAL A 645 -14.20 11.61 -44.44
CA VAL A 645 -15.21 11.74 -45.50
C VAL A 645 -15.67 10.36 -45.99
N CYS A 646 -14.75 9.41 -46.17
CA CYS A 646 -15.09 8.04 -46.55
C CYS A 646 -16.02 7.38 -45.53
N LEU A 647 -15.71 7.48 -44.23
CA LEU A 647 -16.57 6.95 -43.17
C LEU A 647 -17.93 7.64 -43.11
N GLN A 648 -18.01 8.95 -43.37
CA GLN A 648 -19.28 9.68 -43.47
C GLN A 648 -20.15 9.16 -44.61
N ASP A 649 -19.56 8.84 -45.76
CA ASP A 649 -20.30 8.29 -46.90
C ASP A 649 -20.77 6.86 -46.65
N ILE A 650 -19.95 6.03 -45.99
CA ILE A 650 -20.34 4.69 -45.54
C ILE A 650 -21.51 4.79 -44.57
N LYS A 651 -21.43 5.68 -43.57
CA LYS A 651 -22.51 5.91 -42.61
C LYS A 651 -23.80 6.32 -43.30
N LYS A 652 -23.75 7.27 -44.24
CA LYS A 652 -24.94 7.70 -45.00
C LYS A 652 -25.61 6.53 -45.73
N LYS A 653 -24.82 5.66 -46.38
CA LYS A 653 -25.35 4.47 -47.08
C LYS A 653 -26.03 3.51 -46.10
N LYS A 654 -25.42 3.27 -44.93
CA LYS A 654 -26.01 2.40 -43.90
C LYS A 654 -27.26 3.01 -43.27
N ASP A 655 -27.28 4.32 -43.03
CA ASP A 655 -28.46 5.03 -42.53
C ASP A 655 -29.64 4.95 -43.51
N THR A 656 -29.39 5.02 -44.83
CA THR A 656 -30.44 4.79 -45.84
C THR A 656 -30.96 3.36 -45.79
N THR A 657 -30.08 2.36 -45.74
CA THR A 657 -30.50 0.95 -45.63
C THR A 657 -31.26 0.67 -44.33
N LEU A 658 -30.86 1.29 -43.21
CA LEU A 658 -31.57 1.16 -41.94
C LEU A 658 -33.01 1.69 -42.03
N LYS A 659 -33.21 2.84 -42.68
CA LYS A 659 -34.56 3.40 -42.91
C LYS A 659 -35.43 2.49 -43.78
N GLU A 660 -34.86 1.91 -44.84
CA GLU A 660 -35.58 0.96 -45.70
C GLU A 660 -36.02 -0.29 -44.92
N LEU A 661 -35.14 -0.83 -44.07
CA LEU A 661 -35.44 -1.99 -43.22
C LEU A 661 -36.50 -1.66 -42.15
N GLN A 662 -36.46 -0.46 -41.56
CA GLN A 662 -37.46 0.01 -40.60
C GLN A 662 -38.84 0.16 -41.24
N LEU A 663 -38.93 0.78 -42.42
CA LEU A 663 -40.18 0.88 -43.19
C LEU A 663 -40.76 -0.50 -43.50
N LYS A 664 -39.91 -1.42 -43.98
CA LYS A 664 -40.32 -2.80 -44.26
C LYS A 664 -40.82 -3.53 -43.02
N ARG A 665 -40.24 -3.26 -41.85
CA ARG A 665 -40.72 -3.80 -40.57
C ARG A 665 -42.09 -3.23 -40.18
N GLU A 666 -42.31 -1.94 -40.35
CA GLU A 666 -43.61 -1.31 -40.08
C GLU A 666 -44.71 -1.86 -40.98
N GLU A 667 -44.41 -2.10 -42.26
CA GLU A 667 -45.31 -2.77 -43.20
C GLU A 667 -45.63 -4.22 -42.78
N LEU A 668 -44.64 -4.99 -42.32
CA LEU A 668 -44.86 -6.35 -41.84
C LEU A 668 -45.71 -6.35 -40.55
N ARG A 669 -45.49 -5.37 -39.66
CA ARG A 669 -46.24 -5.22 -38.41
C ARG A 669 -47.70 -4.80 -38.65
N SER A 670 -47.94 -3.89 -39.59
CA SER A 670 -49.31 -3.50 -39.97
C SER A 670 -50.07 -4.69 -40.56
N LYS A 671 -49.43 -5.51 -41.41
CA LYS A 671 -49.99 -6.77 -41.90
C LYS A 671 -50.30 -7.77 -40.78
N GLN A 672 -49.44 -7.90 -39.76
CA GLN A 672 -49.75 -8.75 -38.60
C GLN A 672 -50.98 -8.27 -37.81
N ILE A 673 -51.15 -6.96 -37.63
CA ILE A 673 -52.32 -6.39 -36.94
C ILE A 673 -53.60 -6.72 -37.72
N ILE A 674 -53.57 -6.58 -39.05
CA ILE A 674 -54.70 -6.91 -39.92
C ILE A 674 -55.05 -8.42 -39.81
N ILE A 675 -54.05 -9.30 -39.79
CA ILE A 675 -54.26 -10.74 -39.58
C ILE A 675 -54.79 -11.03 -38.16
N GLY A 676 -54.37 -10.28 -37.15
CA GLY A 676 -54.93 -10.39 -35.80
C GLY A 676 -56.41 -10.01 -35.72
N LEU A 677 -56.81 -8.94 -36.42
CA LEU A 677 -58.21 -8.53 -36.55
C LEU A 677 -59.04 -9.58 -37.31
N PHE A 678 -58.46 -10.25 -38.31
CA PHE A 678 -59.10 -11.39 -38.99
C PHE A 678 -59.43 -12.53 -38.03
N PHE A 679 -58.50 -12.92 -37.14
CA PHE A 679 -58.79 -13.97 -36.15
C PHE A 679 -59.84 -13.53 -35.11
N GLN A 680 -59.84 -12.27 -34.67
CA GLN A 680 -60.87 -11.75 -33.77
C GLN A 680 -62.27 -11.72 -34.41
N ALA A 681 -62.36 -11.39 -35.69
CA ALA A 681 -63.64 -11.35 -36.42
C ALA A 681 -64.23 -12.75 -36.68
N ILE A 682 -63.44 -13.81 -36.54
CA ILE A 682 -63.85 -15.21 -36.77
C ILE A 682 -64.23 -15.92 -35.46
N ASP A 683 -63.71 -15.46 -34.32
CA ASP A 683 -64.01 -16.03 -32.99
C ASP A 683 -65.24 -15.39 -32.32
N MET A 684 -65.80 -14.29 -32.88
CA MET A 684 -67.11 -13.70 -32.52
C MET A 684 -68.22 -14.27 -33.38
#